data_AF-A0A953RA77-F1
#
_entry.id   AF-A0A953RA77-F1
#
_cell.length_a   1.000
_cell.length_b   1.000
_cell.length_c   1.000
_cell.angle_alpha   90.00
_cell.angle_beta   90.00
_cell.angle_gamma   90.00
#
_symmetry.space_group_name_H-M   'P 1'
#
loop_
_entity.id
_entity.type
_entity.pdbx_description
1 polymer ?
#
loop_
_entity_poly.entity_id
_entity_poly.type
_entity_poly.pdbx_seq_one_letter_code
_entity_poly.pdbx_strand_id
1 'polypeptide(L)'
;MAVTRSKAVERADVRTVAGPRGGWRRNELAWTLAAVLAVATGLVLVYRAKTRDLTEVEHGLAAKKLLNLNELGTREDLLPALGIFANSRERVEEAGKIYYLSGGLPNVGRIRGLMTGDQFRELKPLFVVRRPGQFRSAFFLWTGLFFAGFLLAHLWWSVRGFRGDQTLLPAVLLLSGVGLTLMISLRDPVRDNLLFVDFAQGVVCGCVLLAGLSGLDYERLFGKLSYVPLLGSAALSVLLILFGQGPGTSDAKVNLFGFQPVEIIRILLVFFLAGYFARRWDILRHARETRPSLARLTRRFDIPPVEYTLPVLVSVVLALAFFFLQKDMGPALVFACLFLVLYGMARGSALVPVGGLALMGCGLLFGYVIGVPHTVRERVAMWLSPWNNTVHGGDQVAHSLWAFATGGVGGMGIGRGDPQLVPAAHTDLILSAVGEEMGFLGVAVVFGLFALVVHRAFRIAGRARTDYEFFLAAGLAAATALQILMISSGALGVGPLTGVVTPFLSYGRTSMIANFAVIAILMSISARGKSEAAPAGIRQAGRPVLAIFGMAGAIVLAKAGYTQALHSAAIMGEGTLVTQADGGRRYQYNPRLQEVMRDIPKGTIYDRNGLPLATSNWDELEKHRAEYKELGIDIDRACSRTENRHYPFGGLMFDLLGDLRTRTRWGATNTSYVERDSARRLRGYDDRPTLEEVKVGGRVERVIRYDYRELVPLLRHRYDPQNAEVRKVLDRPRDIRMSVDARFEVRVAEILKNQLRQAGQDKGAAVVMDPATGDLLAAVSYPLPPDDPRATEQESNPYLDRARYGLYPPGSTFKVVTAMAALRKDAGLTHRTYECIRLPDGRVGTVMKGTTRPIRDDVQDSAPHGTVDMERGIVVSCNAFFAQLGTYDVGAETLWATANLLGIAVASPNTAAQLKKSLPQSSYGQGQVVASPFQMARVAATVANGGAMPQGRWITDETNARTTAPEAVLEADRALTLGRFMREVVTSGTGRRAVASVPMAGKTGTAELADAPSHAWFIGFAPYGKGTRKVALSVLVENGVYGGTAAAPAAGEIVNAAVKLGLIQP
;
A
#
# COMPACT_ATOMS: atom_id res chain seq x y z
N MET A 1 -51.19 -1.12 -66.00
CA MET A 1 -51.37 0.27 -66.47
C MET A 1 -50.06 1.03 -66.32
N ALA A 2 -49.65 1.70 -67.41
CA ALA A 2 -48.60 2.71 -67.55
C ALA A 2 -47.19 2.42 -66.99
N VAL A 3 -46.37 1.82 -67.85
CA VAL A 3 -44.91 1.90 -67.84
C VAL A 3 -44.49 3.37 -67.97
N THR A 4 -43.79 3.91 -66.97
CA THR A 4 -43.02 5.16 -67.13
C THR A 4 -41.55 4.89 -66.84
N ARG A 5 -40.77 4.96 -67.92
CA ARG A 5 -39.31 4.89 -67.95
C ARG A 5 -38.73 6.07 -67.16
N SER A 6 -37.99 5.78 -66.09
CA SER A 6 -37.05 6.74 -65.50
C SER A 6 -35.68 6.55 -66.16
N LYS A 7 -35.22 7.61 -66.83
CA LYS A 7 -34.01 7.69 -67.66
C LYS A 7 -32.76 7.20 -66.93
N ALA A 8 -32.02 6.31 -67.58
CA ALA A 8 -30.60 6.12 -67.31
C ALA A 8 -29.90 7.47 -67.53
N VAL A 9 -29.37 8.04 -66.44
CA VAL A 9 -28.45 9.16 -66.53
C VAL A 9 -27.19 8.64 -67.20
N GLU A 10 -26.95 9.11 -68.42
CA GLU A 10 -25.70 8.93 -69.15
C GLU A 10 -24.51 9.14 -68.23
N ARG A 11 -23.59 8.18 -68.24
CA ARG A 11 -22.22 8.41 -67.77
C ARG A 11 -21.62 9.47 -68.68
N ALA A 12 -21.69 10.72 -68.26
CA ALA A 12 -20.87 11.76 -68.83
C ALA A 12 -19.40 11.39 -68.60
N ASP A 13 -18.69 11.11 -69.69
CA ASP A 13 -17.24 11.11 -69.73
C ASP A 13 -16.76 12.47 -69.23
N VAL A 14 -16.29 12.50 -67.98
CA VAL A 14 -15.64 13.67 -67.40
C VAL A 14 -14.30 13.81 -68.10
N ARG A 15 -14.26 14.63 -69.16
CA ARG A 15 -13.03 15.21 -69.68
C ARG A 15 -12.25 15.79 -68.50
N THR A 16 -11.07 15.22 -68.25
CA THR A 16 -10.08 15.71 -67.31
C THR A 16 -9.59 17.07 -67.76
N VAL A 17 -10.25 18.14 -67.31
CA VAL A 17 -9.65 19.48 -67.33
C VAL A 17 -8.44 19.41 -66.40
N ALA A 18 -7.26 19.45 -66.99
CA ALA A 18 -5.99 19.52 -66.30
C ALA A 18 -5.91 20.85 -65.53
N GLY A 19 -6.40 20.85 -64.29
CA GLY A 19 -6.11 21.91 -63.32
C GLY A 19 -4.59 21.97 -63.05
N PRO A 20 -4.05 23.15 -62.71
CA PRO A 20 -2.63 23.44 -62.73
C PRO A 20 -1.79 22.42 -61.95
N ARG A 21 -0.60 22.13 -62.49
CA ARG A 21 0.42 21.22 -61.94
C ARG A 21 0.62 21.51 -60.44
N GLY A 22 0.60 20.42 -59.66
CA GLY A 22 0.44 20.43 -58.21
C GLY A 22 1.40 21.35 -57.45
N GLY A 23 0.82 22.25 -56.65
CA GLY A 23 1.56 22.99 -55.64
C GLY A 23 2.01 22.06 -54.51
N TRP A 24 3.26 22.22 -54.08
CA TRP A 24 3.85 21.57 -52.91
C TRP A 24 2.90 21.65 -51.71
N ARG A 25 2.79 20.59 -50.91
CA ARG A 25 1.92 20.50 -49.71
C ARG A 25 2.46 21.35 -48.54
N ARG A 26 2.62 22.66 -48.74
CA ARG A 26 3.31 23.60 -47.84
C ARG A 26 2.68 23.65 -46.45
N ASN A 27 1.34 23.66 -46.36
CA ASN A 27 0.66 23.69 -45.06
C ASN A 27 0.87 22.38 -44.30
N GLU A 28 0.75 21.22 -44.97
CA GLU A 28 1.06 19.93 -44.35
C GLU A 28 2.49 19.89 -43.83
N LEU A 29 3.47 20.38 -44.60
CA LEU A 29 4.86 20.43 -44.17
C LEU A 29 5.02 21.29 -42.91
N ALA A 30 4.45 22.51 -42.90
CA ALA A 30 4.52 23.42 -41.76
C ALA A 30 3.93 22.79 -40.48
N TRP A 31 2.73 22.20 -40.58
CA TRP A 31 2.10 21.50 -39.46
C TRP A 31 2.88 20.25 -39.02
N THR A 32 3.44 19.50 -39.97
CA THR A 32 4.25 18.31 -39.67
C THR A 32 5.53 18.71 -38.94
N LEU A 33 6.22 19.76 -39.37
CA LEU A 33 7.41 20.28 -38.69
C LEU A 33 7.09 20.80 -37.28
N ALA A 34 5.98 21.51 -37.11
CA ALA A 34 5.51 21.94 -35.79
C ALA A 34 5.21 20.73 -34.87
N ALA A 35 4.57 19.69 -35.41
CA ALA A 35 4.32 18.45 -34.69
C ALA A 35 5.61 17.70 -34.34
N VAL A 36 6.60 17.64 -35.24
CA VAL A 36 7.94 17.09 -34.97
C VAL A 36 8.57 17.82 -33.80
N LEU A 37 8.54 19.17 -33.79
CA LEU A 37 9.13 19.96 -32.70
C LEU A 37 8.46 19.68 -31.35
N ALA A 38 7.12 19.60 -31.32
CA ALA A 38 6.36 19.28 -30.12
C ALA A 38 6.70 17.88 -29.58
N VAL A 39 6.71 16.86 -30.44
CA VAL A 39 7.04 15.48 -30.06
C VAL A 39 8.51 15.37 -29.64
N ALA A 40 9.44 16.00 -30.36
CA ALA A 40 10.85 16.01 -30.02
C ALA A 40 11.09 16.64 -28.64
N THR A 41 10.35 17.70 -28.30
CA THR A 41 10.40 18.30 -26.96
C THR A 41 9.98 17.30 -25.89
N GLY A 42 8.86 16.58 -26.09
CA GLY A 42 8.42 15.51 -25.17
C GLY A 42 9.43 14.38 -25.04
N LEU A 43 10.04 13.96 -26.15
CA LEU A 43 11.06 12.91 -26.18
C LEU A 43 12.35 13.33 -25.46
N VAL A 44 12.76 14.59 -25.56
CA VAL A 44 13.89 15.13 -24.80
C VAL A 44 13.58 15.14 -23.30
N LEU A 45 12.36 15.52 -22.90
CA LEU A 45 11.95 15.52 -21.50
C LEU A 45 11.94 14.11 -20.90
N VAL A 46 11.33 13.13 -21.58
CA VAL A 46 11.33 11.72 -21.09
C VAL A 46 12.72 11.13 -21.08
N TYR A 47 13.56 11.44 -22.08
CA TYR A 47 14.95 10.98 -22.11
C TYR A 47 15.74 11.53 -20.92
N ARG A 48 15.64 12.82 -20.63
CA ARG A 48 16.29 13.43 -19.46
C ARG A 48 15.80 12.80 -18.15
N ALA A 49 14.51 12.54 -18.03
CA ALA A 49 13.96 11.88 -16.85
C ALA A 49 14.51 10.46 -16.67
N LYS A 50 14.53 9.64 -17.74
CA LYS A 50 15.00 8.25 -17.69
C LYS A 50 16.51 8.07 -17.68
N THR A 51 17.27 9.12 -18.00
CA THR A 51 18.74 9.07 -17.99
C THR A 51 19.39 9.64 -16.74
N ARG A 52 18.60 10.23 -15.82
CA ARG A 52 19.09 10.89 -14.60
C ARG A 52 20.01 10.00 -13.76
N ASP A 53 19.62 8.74 -13.56
CA ASP A 53 20.30 7.83 -12.62
C ASP A 53 21.19 6.79 -13.35
N LEU A 54 21.33 6.90 -14.67
CA LEU A 54 22.09 5.91 -15.45
C LEU A 54 23.60 5.94 -15.19
N THR A 55 24.14 7.07 -14.74
CA THR A 55 25.55 7.17 -14.32
C THR A 55 25.81 6.36 -13.05
N GLU A 56 24.87 6.35 -12.10
CA GLU A 56 24.94 5.50 -10.90
C GLU A 56 24.88 4.03 -11.26
N VAL A 57 24.10 3.65 -12.28
CA VAL A 57 24.08 2.29 -12.80
C VAL A 57 25.44 1.88 -13.37
N GLU A 58 26.11 2.77 -14.13
CA GLU A 58 27.47 2.50 -14.65
C GLU A 58 28.49 2.34 -13.52
N HIS A 59 28.46 3.23 -12.52
CA HIS A 59 29.32 3.11 -11.33
C HIS A 59 29.02 1.83 -10.53
N GLY A 60 27.74 1.47 -10.37
CA GLY A 60 27.30 0.27 -9.67
C GLY A 60 27.74 -1.02 -10.37
N LEU A 61 27.69 -1.05 -11.71
CA LEU A 61 28.22 -2.15 -12.52
C LEU A 61 29.76 -2.23 -12.41
N ALA A 62 30.46 -1.10 -12.50
CA ALA A 62 31.91 -1.05 -12.36
C ALA A 62 32.39 -1.51 -10.96
N ALA A 63 31.64 -1.13 -9.91
CA ALA A 63 31.91 -1.52 -8.53
C ALA A 63 31.38 -2.94 -8.18
N LYS A 64 30.84 -3.70 -9.15
CA LYS A 64 30.18 -5.01 -8.94
C LYS A 64 29.08 -5.00 -7.87
N LYS A 65 28.48 -3.85 -7.60
CA LYS A 65 27.29 -3.71 -6.73
C LYS A 65 26.00 -4.06 -7.47
N LEU A 66 25.99 -3.85 -8.79
CA LEU A 66 24.93 -4.29 -9.70
C LEU A 66 25.49 -5.39 -10.61
N LEU A 67 24.62 -6.33 -10.99
CA LEU A 67 24.98 -7.44 -11.85
C LEU A 67 24.17 -7.37 -13.16
N ASN A 68 24.88 -7.43 -14.29
CA ASN A 68 24.25 -7.56 -15.60
C ASN A 68 24.05 -9.04 -15.93
N LEU A 69 22.80 -9.49 -15.93
CA LEU A 69 22.45 -10.89 -16.19
C LEU A 69 22.84 -11.36 -17.59
N ASN A 70 23.02 -10.46 -18.56
CA ASN A 70 23.45 -10.86 -19.91
C ASN A 70 24.98 -10.90 -20.10
N GLU A 71 25.74 -10.56 -19.07
CA GLU A 71 27.21 -10.50 -19.10
C GLU A 71 27.85 -11.32 -17.96
N LEU A 72 27.11 -12.26 -17.36
CA LEU A 72 27.63 -13.13 -16.30
C LEU A 72 28.70 -14.07 -16.85
N GLY A 73 29.84 -14.16 -16.15
CA GLY A 73 30.93 -15.06 -16.52
C GLY A 73 30.75 -16.45 -15.92
N THR A 74 30.38 -16.51 -14.64
CA THR A 74 30.08 -17.78 -13.95
C THR A 74 28.89 -17.65 -13.01
N ARG A 75 28.37 -18.78 -12.52
CA ARG A 75 27.28 -18.79 -11.52
C ARG A 75 27.71 -18.20 -10.16
N GLU A 76 29.01 -18.26 -9.85
CA GLU A 76 29.56 -17.76 -8.59
C GLU A 76 29.44 -16.23 -8.49
N ASP A 77 29.37 -15.52 -9.62
CA ASP A 77 29.16 -14.06 -9.68
C ASP A 77 27.84 -13.62 -9.02
N LEU A 78 26.84 -14.50 -8.93
CA LEU A 78 25.52 -14.22 -8.34
C LEU A 78 25.49 -14.38 -6.81
N LEU A 79 26.43 -15.14 -6.23
CA LEU A 79 26.39 -15.50 -4.81
C LEU A 79 26.41 -14.29 -3.85
N PRO A 80 27.16 -13.20 -4.10
CA PRO A 80 27.12 -12.01 -3.25
C PRO A 80 25.74 -11.31 -3.25
N ALA A 81 25.03 -11.32 -4.39
CA ALA A 81 23.74 -10.67 -4.52
C ALA A 81 22.58 -11.48 -3.90
N LEU A 82 22.76 -12.80 -3.75
CA LEU A 82 21.75 -13.72 -3.20
C LEU A 82 21.86 -13.89 -1.67
N GLY A 83 22.33 -12.85 -0.97
CA GLY A 83 22.49 -12.83 0.49
C GLY A 83 21.20 -13.05 1.28
N ILE A 84 20.04 -12.79 0.66
CA ILE A 84 18.70 -13.04 1.21
C ILE A 84 18.45 -14.52 1.54
N PHE A 85 19.11 -15.44 0.83
CA PHE A 85 19.04 -16.86 1.10
C PHE A 85 20.03 -17.20 2.21
N ALA A 86 19.53 -17.45 3.42
CA ALA A 86 20.34 -17.80 4.58
C ALA A 86 21.06 -19.16 4.40
N ASN A 87 20.43 -20.10 3.69
CA ASN A 87 21.01 -21.42 3.41
C ASN A 87 21.98 -21.34 2.21
N SER A 88 23.24 -21.71 2.45
CA SER A 88 24.28 -21.70 1.42
C SER A 88 23.98 -22.63 0.24
N ARG A 89 23.29 -23.75 0.48
CA ARG A 89 22.92 -24.72 -0.57
C ARG A 89 21.82 -24.18 -1.48
N GLU A 90 20.79 -23.58 -0.88
CA GLU A 90 19.69 -22.93 -1.61
C GLU A 90 20.20 -21.76 -2.45
N ARG A 91 21.12 -20.96 -1.88
CA ARG A 91 21.77 -19.85 -2.58
C ARG A 91 22.49 -20.30 -3.86
N VAL A 92 23.23 -21.40 -3.81
CA VAL A 92 23.95 -21.95 -4.98
C VAL A 92 22.98 -22.55 -6.01
N GLU A 93 21.89 -23.17 -5.57
CA GLU A 93 20.86 -23.71 -6.45
C GLU A 93 20.14 -22.61 -7.25
N GLU A 94 19.70 -21.55 -6.56
CA GLU A 94 19.04 -20.40 -7.18
C GLU A 94 19.98 -19.63 -8.13
N ALA A 95 21.26 -19.47 -7.75
CA ALA A 95 22.28 -18.93 -8.65
C ALA A 95 22.38 -19.74 -9.96
N GLY A 96 22.34 -21.07 -9.86
CA GLY A 96 22.32 -21.95 -11.02
C GLY A 96 21.12 -21.71 -11.93
N LYS A 97 19.90 -21.69 -11.36
CA LYS A 97 18.65 -21.46 -12.11
C LYS A 97 18.66 -20.11 -12.86
N ILE A 98 19.13 -19.05 -12.21
CA ILE A 98 19.23 -17.71 -12.82
C ILE A 98 20.26 -17.72 -13.95
N TYR A 99 21.45 -18.30 -13.73
CA TYR A 99 22.51 -18.36 -14.74
C TYR A 99 22.09 -19.09 -16.01
N TYR A 100 21.33 -20.20 -15.91
CA TYR A 100 20.83 -20.93 -17.09
C TYR A 100 19.82 -20.15 -17.93
N LEU A 101 19.09 -19.20 -17.34
CA LEU A 101 18.19 -18.32 -18.08
C LEU A 101 18.90 -17.10 -18.67
N SER A 102 20.15 -16.86 -18.27
CA SER A 102 20.93 -15.65 -18.56
C SER A 102 21.58 -15.69 -19.96
N GLY A 103 22.20 -14.59 -20.41
CA GLY A 103 22.90 -14.55 -21.72
C GLY A 103 22.02 -14.24 -22.94
N GLY A 104 20.82 -13.67 -22.73
CA GLY A 104 19.89 -13.28 -23.79
C GLY A 104 18.55 -12.75 -23.27
N LEU A 105 18.49 -12.35 -22.00
CA LEU A 105 17.28 -11.93 -21.33
C LEU A 105 16.85 -10.55 -21.82
N PRO A 106 15.60 -10.38 -22.29
CA PRO A 106 15.09 -9.08 -22.70
C PRO A 106 14.68 -8.20 -21.49
N ASN A 107 14.43 -8.83 -20.33
CA ASN A 107 14.09 -8.18 -19.07
C ASN A 107 14.38 -9.07 -17.85
N VAL A 108 14.60 -8.46 -16.69
CA VAL A 108 14.78 -9.13 -15.38
C VAL A 108 13.51 -9.87 -14.95
N GLY A 109 12.32 -9.43 -15.36
CA GLY A 109 11.05 -10.09 -15.03
C GLY A 109 10.96 -11.58 -15.42
N ARG A 110 11.81 -12.05 -16.34
CA ARG A 110 11.91 -13.47 -16.74
C ARG A 110 12.33 -14.40 -15.58
N ILE A 111 13.06 -13.90 -14.59
CA ILE A 111 13.47 -14.72 -13.42
C ILE A 111 12.43 -14.72 -12.30
N ARG A 112 11.32 -13.95 -12.42
CA ARG A 112 10.29 -13.87 -11.37
C ARG A 112 9.69 -15.22 -11.00
N GLY A 113 9.58 -16.15 -11.96
CA GLY A 113 9.02 -17.48 -11.73
C GLY A 113 9.89 -18.42 -10.90
N LEU A 114 11.14 -18.05 -10.62
CA LEU A 114 12.08 -18.88 -9.86
C LEU A 114 11.95 -18.70 -8.33
N MET A 115 11.35 -17.60 -7.88
CA MET A 115 11.38 -17.17 -6.48
C MET A 115 10.05 -16.56 -6.05
N THR A 116 9.88 -16.34 -4.74
CA THR A 116 8.68 -15.69 -4.21
C THR A 116 8.61 -14.22 -4.64
N GLY A 117 7.40 -13.64 -4.59
CA GLY A 117 7.19 -12.24 -5.01
C GLY A 117 7.98 -11.23 -4.19
N ASP A 118 8.20 -11.49 -2.90
CA ASP A 118 8.95 -10.61 -2.01
C ASP A 118 10.47 -10.74 -2.25
N GLN A 119 10.98 -11.97 -2.40
CA GLN A 119 12.37 -12.21 -2.82
C GLN A 119 12.69 -11.54 -4.15
N PHE A 120 11.81 -11.67 -5.15
CA PHE A 120 12.00 -11.02 -6.44
C PHE A 120 12.01 -9.48 -6.33
N ARG A 121 11.15 -8.92 -5.47
CA ARG A 121 11.08 -7.47 -5.26
C ARG A 121 12.37 -6.92 -4.64
N GLU A 122 12.98 -7.67 -3.72
CA GLU A 122 14.24 -7.30 -3.07
C GLU A 122 15.45 -7.45 -4.00
N LEU A 123 15.46 -8.48 -4.85
CA LEU A 123 16.57 -8.77 -5.76
C LEU A 123 16.51 -7.97 -7.07
N LYS A 124 15.32 -7.62 -7.59
CA LYS A 124 15.17 -6.92 -8.88
C LYS A 124 16.06 -5.66 -9.00
N PRO A 125 16.20 -4.79 -7.97
CA PRO A 125 17.05 -3.60 -8.06
C PRO A 125 18.53 -3.90 -8.29
N LEU A 126 19.03 -5.04 -7.82
CA LEU A 126 20.43 -5.46 -7.93
C LEU A 126 20.80 -5.95 -9.35
N PHE A 127 19.81 -6.25 -10.17
CA PHE A 127 20.00 -6.81 -11.51
C PHE A 127 19.67 -5.82 -12.62
N VAL A 128 20.44 -5.90 -13.71
CA VAL A 128 20.15 -5.26 -15.00
C VAL A 128 20.32 -6.29 -16.13
N VAL A 129 19.75 -6.01 -17.30
CA VAL A 129 19.93 -6.87 -18.50
C VAL A 129 20.62 -6.14 -19.65
N ARG A 130 20.81 -4.84 -19.55
CA ARG A 130 21.40 -4.00 -20.59
C ARG A 130 22.23 -2.88 -20.00
N ARG A 131 23.27 -2.47 -20.72
CA ARG A 131 24.07 -1.29 -20.36
C ARG A 131 23.37 0.01 -20.77
N PRO A 132 23.57 1.13 -20.06
CA PRO A 132 23.02 2.42 -20.43
C PRO A 132 23.34 2.85 -21.87
N GLY A 133 24.55 2.57 -22.37
CA GLY A 133 24.93 2.83 -23.76
C GLY A 133 24.02 2.14 -24.79
N GLN A 134 23.59 0.89 -24.54
CA GLN A 134 22.69 0.16 -25.43
C GLN A 134 21.30 0.82 -25.49
N PHE A 135 20.80 1.31 -24.35
CA PHE A 135 19.55 2.08 -24.30
C PHE A 135 19.66 3.38 -25.09
N ARG A 136 20.75 4.15 -24.92
CA ARG A 136 20.96 5.42 -25.66
C ARG A 136 20.95 5.21 -27.17
N SER A 137 21.69 4.21 -27.66
CA SER A 137 21.72 3.88 -29.08
C SER A 137 20.34 3.49 -29.62
N ALA A 138 19.60 2.65 -28.89
CA ALA A 138 18.25 2.27 -29.27
C ALA A 138 17.30 3.48 -29.29
N PHE A 139 17.37 4.35 -28.28
CA PHE A 139 16.54 5.56 -28.19
C PHE A 139 16.71 6.47 -29.41
N PHE A 140 17.95 6.83 -29.75
CA PHE A 140 18.22 7.74 -30.88
C PHE A 140 17.88 7.11 -32.23
N LEU A 141 18.22 5.83 -32.44
CA LEU A 141 17.92 5.12 -33.68
C LEU A 141 16.41 5.08 -33.94
N TRP A 142 15.63 4.59 -32.97
CA TRP A 142 14.19 4.38 -33.17
C TRP A 142 13.39 5.68 -33.17
N THR A 143 13.84 6.70 -32.45
CA THR A 143 13.27 8.06 -32.53
C THR A 143 13.53 8.68 -33.91
N GLY A 144 14.75 8.53 -34.45
CA GLY A 144 15.10 9.00 -35.80
C GLY A 144 14.26 8.31 -36.87
N LEU A 145 14.13 6.98 -36.80
CA LEU A 145 13.29 6.20 -37.72
C LEU A 145 11.80 6.56 -37.62
N PHE A 146 11.31 6.82 -36.41
CA PHE A 146 9.93 7.28 -36.18
C PHE A 146 9.64 8.58 -36.95
N PHE A 147 10.47 9.62 -36.79
CA PHE A 147 10.29 10.87 -37.52
C PHE A 147 10.50 10.72 -39.03
N ALA A 148 11.50 9.93 -39.43
CA ALA A 148 11.77 9.64 -40.84
C ALA A 148 10.54 9.02 -41.52
N GLY A 149 9.81 8.11 -40.87
CA GLY A 149 8.60 7.50 -41.41
C GLY A 149 7.54 8.53 -41.84
N PHE A 150 7.25 9.52 -41.00
CA PHE A 150 6.28 10.59 -41.31
C PHE A 150 6.78 11.55 -42.39
N LEU A 151 8.06 11.94 -42.33
CA LEU A 151 8.65 12.85 -43.30
C LEU A 151 8.76 12.21 -44.69
N LEU A 152 9.08 10.91 -44.75
CA LEU A 152 9.11 10.14 -46.00
C LEU A 152 7.70 9.97 -46.58
N ALA A 153 6.68 9.73 -45.75
CA ALA A 153 5.29 9.69 -46.21
C ALA A 153 4.84 11.05 -46.79
N HIS A 154 5.18 12.16 -46.13
CA HIS A 154 4.94 13.51 -46.65
C HIS A 154 5.66 13.77 -47.98
N LEU A 155 6.95 13.43 -48.05
CA LEU A 155 7.76 13.60 -49.26
C LEU A 155 7.18 12.79 -50.42
N TRP A 156 6.83 11.54 -50.18
CA TRP A 156 6.20 10.66 -51.17
C TRP A 156 4.90 11.26 -51.74
N TRP A 157 4.02 11.75 -50.86
CA TRP A 157 2.79 12.40 -51.28
C TRP A 157 3.03 13.71 -52.04
N SER A 158 4.04 14.48 -51.64
CA SER A 158 4.42 15.72 -52.31
C SER A 158 4.97 15.45 -53.72
N VAL A 159 5.85 14.47 -53.87
CA VAL A 159 6.41 14.04 -55.18
C VAL A 159 5.32 13.50 -56.10
N ARG A 160 4.34 12.75 -55.58
CA ARG A 160 3.21 12.24 -56.36
C ARG A 160 2.09 13.25 -56.61
N GLY A 161 2.20 14.48 -56.11
CA GLY A 161 1.15 15.51 -56.26
C GLY A 161 -0.17 15.11 -55.60
N PHE A 162 -0.13 14.35 -54.51
CA PHE A 162 -1.30 13.82 -53.81
C PHE A 162 -2.14 14.94 -53.15
N ARG A 163 -3.44 14.99 -53.43
CA ARG A 163 -4.36 16.08 -53.01
C ARG A 163 -5.20 15.76 -51.77
N GLY A 164 -4.77 14.83 -50.92
CA GLY A 164 -5.49 14.47 -49.68
C GLY A 164 -5.49 15.57 -48.60
N ASP A 165 -6.28 15.37 -47.55
CA ASP A 165 -6.35 16.28 -46.39
C ASP A 165 -4.94 16.48 -45.76
N GLN A 166 -4.59 17.74 -45.49
CA GLN A 166 -3.25 18.14 -45.05
C GLN A 166 -3.08 18.18 -43.52
N THR A 167 -4.11 17.80 -42.77
CA THR A 167 -4.13 17.91 -41.29
C THR A 167 -4.07 16.56 -40.58
N LEU A 168 -4.45 15.46 -41.24
CA LEU A 168 -4.47 14.14 -40.63
C LEU A 168 -3.06 13.61 -40.31
N LEU A 169 -2.06 13.81 -41.17
CA LEU A 169 -0.70 13.32 -40.94
C LEU A 169 -0.03 13.98 -39.71
N PRO A 170 -0.04 15.33 -39.56
CA PRO A 170 0.44 15.97 -38.33
C PRO A 170 -0.31 15.53 -37.06
N ALA A 171 -1.64 15.35 -37.13
CA ALA A 171 -2.42 14.93 -35.97
C ALA A 171 -2.08 13.51 -35.50
N VAL A 172 -1.89 12.58 -36.45
CA VAL A 172 -1.45 11.21 -36.17
C VAL A 172 -0.02 11.17 -35.65
N LEU A 173 0.87 12.03 -36.16
CA LEU A 173 2.22 12.22 -35.61
C LEU A 173 2.17 12.67 -34.15
N LEU A 174 1.35 13.66 -33.80
CA LEU A 174 1.20 14.10 -32.41
C LEU A 174 0.67 12.98 -31.50
N LEU A 175 -0.40 12.29 -31.92
CA LEU A 175 -0.99 11.19 -31.13
C LEU A 175 0.01 10.04 -30.91
N SER A 176 0.68 9.60 -31.99
CA SER A 176 1.70 8.54 -31.89
C SER A 176 2.98 8.99 -31.19
N GLY A 177 3.31 10.28 -31.24
CA GLY A 177 4.43 10.86 -30.49
C GLY A 177 4.18 10.89 -28.99
N VAL A 178 2.95 11.20 -28.56
CA VAL A 178 2.52 11.05 -27.16
C VAL A 178 2.62 9.58 -26.75
N GLY A 179 2.12 8.66 -27.57
CA GLY A 179 2.24 7.21 -27.35
C GLY A 179 3.70 6.75 -27.20
N LEU A 180 4.59 7.18 -28.10
CA LEU A 180 6.01 6.86 -28.06
C LEU A 180 6.67 7.36 -26.76
N THR A 181 6.36 8.60 -26.37
CA THR A 181 6.87 9.21 -25.13
C THR A 181 6.48 8.37 -23.91
N LEU A 182 5.21 7.92 -23.84
CA LEU A 182 4.73 7.06 -22.75
C LEU A 182 5.37 5.66 -22.78
N MET A 183 5.58 5.05 -23.95
CA MET A 183 6.24 3.74 -24.05
C MET A 183 7.69 3.77 -23.55
N ILE A 184 8.36 4.93 -23.62
CA ILE A 184 9.67 5.15 -23.03
C ILE A 184 9.55 5.36 -21.52
N SER A 185 8.49 6.03 -21.07
CA SER A 185 8.28 6.30 -19.64
C SER A 185 7.84 5.06 -18.83
N LEU A 186 7.07 4.16 -19.43
CA LEU A 186 6.42 3.03 -18.77
C LEU A 186 7.36 1.96 -18.20
N ARG A 187 8.62 1.91 -18.62
CA ARG A 187 9.53 0.80 -18.31
C ARG A 187 10.88 1.31 -17.85
N ASP A 188 11.54 0.54 -16.99
CA ASP A 188 12.94 0.78 -16.65
C ASP A 188 13.84 0.53 -17.89
N PRO A 189 14.69 1.50 -18.28
CA PRO A 189 15.50 1.43 -19.50
C PRO A 189 16.56 0.33 -19.50
N VAL A 190 17.01 -0.16 -18.34
CA VAL A 190 18.09 -1.16 -18.21
C VAL A 190 17.60 -2.50 -17.67
N ARG A 191 16.43 -2.55 -17.02
CA ARG A 191 15.87 -3.77 -16.40
C ARG A 191 14.70 -4.40 -17.16
N ASP A 192 13.88 -3.60 -17.84
CA ASP A 192 12.62 -4.07 -18.44
C ASP A 192 12.67 -4.14 -19.99
N ASN A 193 11.58 -4.57 -20.64
CA ASN A 193 11.50 -4.59 -22.11
C ASN A 193 11.42 -3.17 -22.70
N LEU A 194 12.08 -2.93 -23.84
CA LEU A 194 12.00 -1.66 -24.57
C LEU A 194 10.74 -1.58 -25.44
N LEU A 195 9.57 -1.41 -24.82
CA LEU A 195 8.28 -1.35 -25.53
C LEU A 195 8.21 -0.28 -26.63
N PHE A 196 8.97 0.82 -26.48
CA PHE A 196 9.02 1.89 -27.46
C PHE A 196 9.61 1.46 -28.80
N VAL A 197 10.47 0.43 -28.82
CA VAL A 197 11.10 -0.09 -30.04
C VAL A 197 10.04 -0.76 -30.92
N ASP A 198 9.29 -1.69 -30.34
CA ASP A 198 8.17 -2.37 -31.00
C ASP A 198 7.08 -1.38 -31.44
N PHE A 199 6.83 -0.35 -30.62
CA PHE A 199 5.90 0.72 -30.95
C PHE A 199 6.37 1.53 -32.17
N ALA A 200 7.64 1.98 -32.17
CA ALA A 200 8.23 2.73 -33.28
C ALA A 200 8.25 1.90 -34.57
N GLN A 201 8.57 0.60 -34.51
CA GLN A 201 8.47 -0.33 -35.63
C GLN A 201 7.04 -0.36 -36.21
N GLY A 202 6.03 -0.50 -35.36
CA GLY A 202 4.63 -0.48 -35.76
C GLY A 202 4.24 0.83 -36.48
N VAL A 203 4.71 1.97 -35.97
CA VAL A 203 4.47 3.29 -36.58
C VAL A 203 5.19 3.44 -37.93
N VAL A 204 6.45 3.02 -38.03
CA VAL A 204 7.21 3.07 -39.29
C VAL A 204 6.56 2.20 -40.35
N CYS A 205 6.23 0.95 -40.03
CA CYS A 205 5.47 0.06 -40.92
C CYS A 205 4.12 0.66 -41.29
N GLY A 206 3.42 1.28 -40.33
CA GLY A 206 2.19 2.02 -40.55
C GLY A 206 2.34 3.18 -41.54
N CYS A 207 3.41 3.98 -41.44
CA CYS A 207 3.70 5.09 -42.36
C CYS A 207 3.98 4.60 -43.79
N VAL A 208 4.74 3.51 -43.93
CA VAL A 208 4.98 2.88 -45.24
C VAL A 208 3.66 2.42 -45.87
N LEU A 209 2.83 1.74 -45.08
CA LEU A 209 1.52 1.25 -45.52
C LEU A 209 0.55 2.41 -45.83
N LEU A 210 0.58 3.48 -45.05
CA LEU A 210 -0.16 4.73 -45.29
C LEU A 210 0.21 5.35 -46.64
N ALA A 211 1.49 5.46 -46.94
CA ALA A 211 2.00 6.01 -48.20
C ALA A 211 1.63 5.14 -49.42
N GLY A 212 1.60 3.81 -49.27
CA GLY A 212 1.23 2.87 -50.32
C GLY A 212 -0.28 2.78 -50.58
N LEU A 213 -1.07 2.59 -49.52
CA LEU A 213 -2.52 2.33 -49.63
C LEU A 213 -3.35 3.58 -49.95
N SER A 214 -2.87 4.78 -49.59
CA SER A 214 -3.56 6.04 -49.86
C SER A 214 -3.79 6.33 -51.35
N GLY A 215 -3.06 5.68 -52.25
CA GLY A 215 -3.25 5.81 -53.70
C GLY A 215 -4.33 4.91 -54.31
N LEU A 216 -4.89 3.95 -53.56
CA LEU A 216 -5.81 2.94 -54.09
C LEU A 216 -7.24 3.45 -54.24
N ASP A 217 -7.99 2.92 -55.21
CA ASP A 217 -9.43 3.18 -55.39
C ASP A 217 -10.27 2.05 -54.79
N TYR A 218 -10.72 2.27 -53.55
CA TYR A 218 -11.48 1.30 -52.78
C TYR A 218 -12.89 1.05 -53.31
N GLU A 219 -13.51 2.04 -53.97
CA GLU A 219 -14.81 1.83 -54.60
C GLU A 219 -14.67 0.89 -55.80
N ARG A 220 -13.63 1.07 -56.61
CA ARG A 220 -13.34 0.18 -57.74
C ARG A 220 -13.04 -1.25 -57.27
N LEU A 221 -12.35 -1.41 -56.14
CA LEU A 221 -11.99 -2.72 -55.59
C LEU A 221 -13.19 -3.44 -54.96
N PHE A 222 -13.93 -2.79 -54.06
CA PHE A 222 -14.91 -3.45 -53.19
C PHE A 222 -16.35 -2.94 -53.34
N GLY A 223 -16.58 -1.85 -54.07
CA GLY A 223 -17.89 -1.21 -54.21
C GLY A 223 -18.95 -2.13 -54.86
N LYS A 224 -18.55 -3.00 -55.79
CA LYS A 224 -19.45 -4.02 -56.37
C LYS A 224 -19.50 -5.32 -55.56
N LEU A 225 -18.44 -5.65 -54.82
CA LEU A 225 -18.24 -6.92 -54.13
C LEU A 225 -18.47 -6.84 -52.61
N SER A 226 -19.51 -6.14 -52.16
CA SER A 226 -19.63 -5.82 -50.72
C SER A 226 -19.77 -7.01 -49.78
N TYR A 227 -20.15 -8.20 -50.25
CA TYR A 227 -20.17 -9.44 -49.43
C TYR A 227 -18.81 -10.15 -49.34
N VAL A 228 -17.84 -9.84 -50.21
CA VAL A 228 -16.50 -10.43 -50.15
C VAL A 228 -15.76 -10.05 -48.86
N PRO A 229 -15.76 -8.78 -48.41
CA PRO A 229 -15.22 -8.42 -47.10
C PRO A 229 -15.89 -9.18 -45.94
N LEU A 230 -17.21 -9.43 -46.02
CA LEU A 230 -17.93 -10.21 -45.00
C LEU A 230 -17.42 -11.67 -44.96
N LEU A 231 -17.31 -12.32 -46.10
CA LEU A 231 -16.76 -13.69 -46.20
C LEU A 231 -15.31 -13.75 -45.70
N GLY A 232 -14.48 -12.76 -46.05
CA GLY A 232 -13.11 -12.65 -45.55
C GLY A 232 -13.06 -12.47 -44.03
N SER A 233 -13.96 -11.66 -43.47
CA SER A 233 -14.07 -11.47 -42.02
C SER A 233 -14.51 -12.75 -41.30
N ALA A 234 -15.41 -13.53 -41.90
CA ALA A 234 -15.87 -14.81 -41.37
C ALA A 234 -14.75 -15.87 -41.43
N ALA A 235 -14.03 -15.95 -42.55
CA ALA A 235 -12.91 -16.87 -42.71
C ALA A 235 -11.79 -16.62 -41.69
N LEU A 236 -11.40 -15.35 -41.50
CA LEU A 236 -10.44 -14.95 -40.47
C LEU A 236 -10.96 -15.24 -39.06
N SER A 237 -12.26 -15.06 -38.82
CA SER A 237 -12.88 -15.35 -37.53
C SER A 237 -12.85 -16.84 -37.20
N VAL A 238 -13.15 -17.70 -38.18
CA VAL A 238 -13.05 -19.17 -38.04
C VAL A 238 -11.60 -19.58 -37.78
N LEU A 239 -10.64 -19.01 -38.52
CA LEU A 239 -9.22 -19.29 -38.32
C LEU A 239 -8.76 -18.94 -36.90
N LEU A 240 -9.22 -17.80 -36.35
CA LEU A 240 -8.96 -17.42 -34.96
C LEU A 240 -9.62 -18.35 -33.95
N ILE A 241 -10.84 -18.80 -34.20
CA ILE A 241 -11.52 -19.72 -33.28
C ILE A 241 -10.79 -21.08 -33.23
N LEU A 242 -10.28 -21.55 -34.37
CA LEU A 242 -9.60 -22.84 -34.47
C LEU A 242 -8.15 -22.80 -33.95
N PHE A 243 -7.38 -21.78 -34.31
CA PHE A 243 -5.93 -21.72 -34.07
C PHE A 243 -5.47 -20.56 -33.18
N GLY A 244 -6.39 -19.67 -32.78
CA GLY A 244 -6.07 -18.49 -32.01
C GLY A 244 -5.72 -18.78 -30.55
N GLN A 245 -4.80 -17.98 -30.02
CA GLN A 245 -4.35 -18.00 -28.62
C GLN A 245 -4.65 -16.67 -27.94
N GLY A 246 -4.75 -16.68 -26.62
CA GLY A 246 -4.96 -15.49 -25.81
C GLY A 246 -3.69 -14.83 -25.29
N PRO A 247 -3.75 -13.53 -24.94
CA PRO A 247 -2.66 -12.84 -24.29
C PRO A 247 -2.51 -13.33 -22.83
N GLY A 248 -1.31 -13.83 -22.50
CA GLY A 248 -1.01 -14.32 -21.15
C GLY A 248 -1.86 -15.54 -20.79
N THR A 249 -2.59 -15.46 -19.67
CA THR A 249 -3.50 -16.50 -19.18
C THR A 249 -4.96 -16.29 -19.61
N SER A 250 -5.22 -15.38 -20.56
CA SER A 250 -6.58 -15.08 -21.02
C SER A 250 -7.12 -16.18 -21.93
N ASP A 251 -8.40 -16.52 -21.72
CA ASP A 251 -9.19 -17.41 -22.55
C ASP A 251 -9.56 -16.85 -23.93
N ALA A 252 -9.33 -15.55 -24.17
CA ALA A 252 -9.76 -14.86 -25.40
C ALA A 252 -8.90 -15.27 -26.60
N LYS A 253 -9.50 -15.65 -27.73
CA LYS A 253 -8.78 -16.11 -28.92
C LYS A 253 -8.51 -14.96 -29.90
N VAL A 254 -7.54 -14.11 -29.57
CA VAL A 254 -7.30 -12.83 -30.29
C VAL A 254 -6.00 -12.79 -31.09
N ASN A 255 -5.02 -13.66 -30.80
CA ASN A 255 -3.73 -13.69 -31.48
C ASN A 255 -3.61 -14.94 -32.37
N LEU A 256 -3.07 -14.76 -33.58
CA LEU A 256 -2.71 -15.84 -34.50
C LEU A 256 -1.23 -15.64 -34.92
N PHE A 257 -0.35 -16.56 -34.52
CA PHE A 257 1.10 -16.49 -34.80
C PHE A 257 1.76 -15.13 -34.43
N GLY A 258 1.32 -14.51 -33.32
CA GLY A 258 1.83 -13.20 -32.87
C GLY A 258 1.22 -11.98 -33.60
N PHE A 259 0.29 -12.21 -34.53
CA PHE A 259 -0.51 -11.18 -35.22
C PHE A 259 -1.91 -11.09 -34.60
N GLN A 260 -2.58 -9.92 -34.63
CA GLN A 260 -3.99 -9.77 -34.20
C GLN A 260 -4.93 -9.57 -35.42
N PRO A 261 -5.50 -10.65 -35.98
CA PRO A 261 -6.46 -10.56 -37.08
C PRO A 261 -7.75 -9.82 -36.74
N VAL A 262 -8.10 -9.69 -35.45
CA VAL A 262 -9.32 -9.03 -35.00
C VAL A 262 -9.42 -7.58 -35.52
N GLU A 263 -8.29 -6.90 -35.64
CA GLU A 263 -8.20 -5.54 -36.18
C GLU A 263 -8.58 -5.48 -37.66
N ILE A 264 -8.12 -6.46 -38.44
CA ILE A 264 -8.46 -6.59 -39.86
C ILE A 264 -9.95 -6.94 -40.01
N ILE A 265 -10.46 -7.86 -39.19
CA ILE A 265 -11.88 -8.25 -39.19
C ILE A 265 -12.76 -7.02 -39.03
N ARG A 266 -12.45 -6.13 -38.08
CA ARG A 266 -13.20 -4.88 -37.87
C ARG A 266 -13.23 -4.00 -39.12
N ILE A 267 -12.07 -3.80 -39.76
CA ILE A 267 -11.97 -3.00 -40.99
C ILE A 267 -12.82 -3.64 -42.10
N LEU A 268 -12.69 -4.95 -42.34
CA LEU A 268 -13.48 -5.67 -43.35
C LEU A 268 -14.99 -5.58 -43.13
N LEU A 269 -15.43 -5.62 -41.87
CA LEU A 269 -16.84 -5.42 -41.53
C LEU A 269 -17.32 -3.99 -41.85
N VAL A 270 -16.47 -2.97 -41.70
CA VAL A 270 -16.78 -1.60 -42.16
C VAL A 270 -16.93 -1.56 -43.68
N PHE A 271 -16.05 -2.23 -44.43
CA PHE A 271 -16.16 -2.35 -45.89
C PHE A 271 -17.50 -2.98 -46.32
N PHE A 272 -17.94 -4.03 -45.61
CA PHE A 272 -19.23 -4.67 -45.83
C PHE A 272 -20.40 -3.71 -45.54
N LEU A 273 -20.44 -3.10 -44.35
CA LEU A 273 -21.53 -2.20 -43.97
C LEU A 273 -21.63 -1.00 -44.91
N ALA A 274 -20.49 -0.42 -45.29
CA ALA A 274 -20.45 0.68 -46.25
C ALA A 274 -21.05 0.29 -47.61
N GLY A 275 -20.67 -0.87 -48.14
CA GLY A 275 -21.18 -1.38 -49.41
C GLY A 275 -22.65 -1.80 -49.38
N TYR A 276 -23.10 -2.32 -48.24
CA TYR A 276 -24.50 -2.68 -48.05
C TYR A 276 -25.40 -1.43 -48.02
N PHE A 277 -25.07 -0.46 -47.15
CA PHE A 277 -25.88 0.75 -46.99
C PHE A 277 -25.82 1.66 -48.20
N ALA A 278 -24.65 1.82 -48.85
CA ALA A 278 -24.53 2.66 -50.04
C ALA A 278 -25.48 2.28 -51.18
N ARG A 279 -25.81 0.98 -51.32
CA ARG A 279 -26.70 0.50 -52.39
C ARG A 279 -28.18 0.48 -52.00
N ARG A 280 -28.50 0.60 -50.71
CA ARG A 280 -29.84 0.33 -50.17
C ARG A 280 -30.38 1.45 -49.27
N TRP A 281 -29.61 2.51 -49.00
CA TRP A 281 -30.00 3.56 -48.05
C TRP A 281 -31.29 4.26 -48.46
N ASP A 282 -31.52 4.49 -49.76
CA ASP A 282 -32.69 5.20 -50.26
C ASP A 282 -33.98 4.38 -50.02
N ILE A 283 -33.92 3.08 -50.34
CA ILE A 283 -34.99 2.12 -50.03
C ILE A 283 -35.18 2.03 -48.52
N LEU A 284 -34.09 1.88 -47.76
CA LEU A 284 -34.17 1.78 -46.31
C LEU A 284 -34.82 3.02 -45.69
N ARG A 285 -34.59 4.23 -46.22
CA ARG A 285 -35.13 5.49 -45.69
C ARG A 285 -36.59 5.73 -46.09
N HIS A 286 -36.95 5.53 -47.35
CA HIS A 286 -38.25 5.96 -47.87
C HIS A 286 -39.26 4.81 -48.05
N ALA A 287 -38.82 3.57 -48.24
CA ALA A 287 -39.73 2.44 -48.41
C ALA A 287 -40.26 1.95 -47.06
N ARG A 288 -41.53 1.54 -47.04
CA ARG A 288 -42.21 0.95 -45.87
C ARG A 288 -42.57 -0.51 -46.14
N GLU A 289 -42.63 -1.31 -45.09
CA GLU A 289 -43.05 -2.69 -45.17
C GLU A 289 -44.55 -2.81 -45.55
N THR A 290 -44.85 -3.63 -46.56
CA THR A 290 -46.19 -3.77 -47.17
C THR A 290 -46.82 -5.14 -46.93
N ARG A 291 -46.12 -6.09 -46.29
CA ARG A 291 -46.64 -7.43 -46.00
C ARG A 291 -47.88 -7.38 -45.08
N PRO A 292 -48.98 -8.08 -45.44
CA PRO A 292 -50.24 -8.01 -44.71
C PRO A 292 -50.17 -8.54 -43.27
N SER A 293 -49.25 -9.47 -42.97
CA SER A 293 -49.02 -10.00 -41.61
C SER A 293 -48.48 -8.97 -40.62
N LEU A 294 -47.82 -7.91 -41.11
CA LEU A 294 -47.22 -6.84 -40.30
C LEU A 294 -47.98 -5.51 -40.40
N ALA A 295 -49.10 -5.47 -41.13
CA ALA A 295 -49.85 -4.25 -41.45
C ALA A 295 -50.36 -3.47 -40.22
N ARG A 296 -50.64 -4.16 -39.09
CA ARG A 296 -51.03 -3.49 -37.83
C ARG A 296 -49.86 -2.77 -37.17
N LEU A 297 -48.64 -3.33 -37.27
CA LEU A 297 -47.44 -2.81 -36.64
C LEU A 297 -46.85 -1.65 -37.46
N THR A 298 -46.88 -1.77 -38.80
CA THR A 298 -46.39 -0.75 -39.75
C THR A 298 -47.25 0.51 -39.78
N ARG A 299 -48.49 0.46 -39.27
CA ARG A 299 -49.35 1.65 -39.05
C ARG A 299 -48.90 2.52 -37.88
N ARG A 300 -48.29 1.93 -36.84
CA ARG A 300 -47.85 2.65 -35.63
C ARG A 300 -46.35 2.95 -35.63
N PHE A 301 -45.54 2.13 -36.28
CA PHE A 301 -44.09 2.26 -36.33
C PHE A 301 -43.59 2.29 -37.77
N ASP A 302 -42.62 3.16 -38.05
CA ASP A 302 -41.99 3.27 -39.37
C ASP A 302 -41.00 2.12 -39.58
N ILE A 303 -41.52 0.96 -40.02
CA ILE A 303 -40.75 -0.27 -40.21
C ILE A 303 -40.30 -0.37 -41.67
N PRO A 304 -38.97 -0.40 -41.93
CA PRO A 304 -38.42 -0.59 -43.26
C PRO A 304 -38.65 -2.03 -43.76
N PRO A 305 -38.61 -2.29 -45.08
CA PRO A 305 -38.92 -3.61 -45.61
C PRO A 305 -37.96 -4.69 -45.08
N VAL A 306 -38.53 -5.79 -44.60
CA VAL A 306 -37.83 -6.91 -43.94
C VAL A 306 -36.79 -7.52 -44.89
N GLU A 307 -37.08 -7.55 -46.18
CA GLU A 307 -36.23 -8.13 -47.24
C GLU A 307 -34.86 -7.44 -47.35
N TYR A 308 -34.78 -6.14 -47.04
CA TYR A 308 -33.55 -5.35 -47.09
C TYR A 308 -32.94 -5.09 -45.70
N THR A 309 -33.62 -5.45 -44.62
CA THR A 309 -33.13 -5.21 -43.25
C THR A 309 -32.68 -6.52 -42.61
N LEU A 310 -33.36 -7.62 -42.90
CA LEU A 310 -33.02 -8.95 -42.39
C LEU A 310 -31.62 -9.41 -42.83
N PRO A 311 -31.16 -9.26 -44.08
CA PRO A 311 -29.83 -9.75 -44.47
C PRO A 311 -28.69 -9.03 -43.74
N VAL A 312 -28.81 -7.71 -43.52
CA VAL A 312 -27.80 -6.97 -42.75
C VAL A 312 -27.88 -7.32 -41.26
N LEU A 313 -29.09 -7.47 -40.71
CA LEU A 313 -29.28 -7.88 -39.32
C LEU A 313 -28.69 -9.26 -39.05
N VAL A 314 -28.96 -10.24 -39.93
CA VAL A 314 -28.37 -11.59 -39.85
C VAL A 314 -26.85 -11.55 -39.95
N SER A 315 -26.31 -10.74 -40.87
CA SER A 315 -24.86 -10.59 -41.01
C SER A 315 -24.21 -9.99 -39.75
N VAL A 316 -24.87 -9.00 -39.12
CA VAL A 316 -24.40 -8.39 -37.88
C VAL A 316 -24.49 -9.36 -36.72
N VAL A 317 -25.62 -10.07 -36.55
CA VAL A 317 -25.80 -11.09 -35.51
C VAL A 317 -24.76 -12.20 -35.66
N LEU A 318 -24.49 -12.65 -36.89
CA LEU A 318 -23.45 -13.65 -37.16
C LEU A 318 -22.06 -13.13 -36.79
N ALA A 319 -21.72 -11.89 -37.15
CA ALA A 319 -20.44 -11.29 -36.77
C ALA A 319 -20.31 -11.13 -35.25
N LEU A 320 -21.38 -10.72 -34.56
CA LEU A 320 -21.41 -10.65 -33.08
C LEU A 320 -21.28 -12.04 -32.44
N ALA A 321 -21.90 -13.06 -33.03
CA ALA A 321 -21.74 -14.45 -32.59
C ALA A 321 -20.28 -14.92 -32.73
N PHE A 322 -19.58 -14.56 -33.81
CA PHE A 322 -18.16 -14.88 -33.95
C PHE A 322 -17.29 -14.18 -32.89
N PHE A 323 -17.50 -12.90 -32.61
CA PHE A 323 -16.78 -12.23 -31.52
C PHE A 323 -17.09 -12.85 -30.14
N PHE A 324 -18.34 -13.29 -29.94
CA PHE A 324 -18.74 -14.03 -28.75
C PHE A 324 -18.01 -15.36 -28.60
N LEU A 325 -17.90 -16.14 -29.69
CA LEU A 325 -17.14 -17.39 -29.71
C LEU A 325 -15.63 -17.17 -29.51
N GLN A 326 -15.10 -16.03 -29.96
CA GLN A 326 -13.71 -15.62 -29.70
C GLN A 326 -13.49 -15.17 -28.24
N LYS A 327 -14.58 -15.00 -27.46
CA LYS A 327 -14.59 -14.39 -26.12
C LYS A 327 -14.04 -12.96 -26.10
N ASP A 328 -14.17 -12.22 -27.21
CA ASP A 328 -13.68 -10.84 -27.35
C ASP A 328 -14.84 -9.82 -27.42
N MET A 329 -15.25 -9.34 -26.25
CA MET A 329 -16.44 -8.49 -26.09
C MET A 329 -16.21 -7.02 -26.47
N GLY A 330 -14.97 -6.54 -26.47
CA GLY A 330 -14.65 -5.15 -26.79
C GLY A 330 -14.98 -4.81 -28.25
N PRO A 331 -14.37 -5.49 -29.23
CA PRO A 331 -14.68 -5.37 -30.65
C PRO A 331 -16.15 -5.64 -31.00
N ALA A 332 -16.81 -6.61 -30.33
CA ALA A 332 -18.24 -6.86 -30.52
C ALA A 332 -19.08 -5.62 -30.21
N LEU A 333 -18.81 -4.97 -29.07
CA LEU A 333 -19.52 -3.79 -28.62
C LEU A 333 -19.25 -2.58 -29.54
N VAL A 334 -18.00 -2.38 -29.97
CA VAL A 334 -17.65 -1.35 -30.97
C VAL A 334 -18.39 -1.59 -32.30
N PHE A 335 -18.42 -2.82 -32.78
CA PHE A 335 -19.07 -3.17 -34.04
C PHE A 335 -20.60 -3.03 -33.98
N ALA A 336 -21.23 -3.43 -32.88
CA ALA A 336 -22.67 -3.24 -32.67
C ALA A 336 -23.05 -1.75 -32.68
N CYS A 337 -22.32 -0.91 -31.93
CA CYS A 337 -22.52 0.54 -31.94
C CYS A 337 -22.26 1.15 -33.32
N LEU A 338 -21.25 0.68 -34.04
CA LEU A 338 -20.96 1.12 -35.41
C LEU A 338 -22.11 0.82 -36.37
N PHE A 339 -22.67 -0.40 -36.30
CA PHE A 339 -23.84 -0.76 -37.09
C PHE A 339 -25.02 0.16 -36.79
N LEU A 340 -25.32 0.42 -35.52
CA LEU A 340 -26.41 1.32 -35.12
C LEU A 340 -26.20 2.74 -35.66
N VAL A 341 -24.98 3.28 -35.60
CA VAL A 341 -24.64 4.60 -36.14
C VAL A 341 -24.89 4.64 -37.65
N LEU A 342 -24.34 3.70 -38.41
CA LEU A 342 -24.49 3.67 -39.87
C LEU A 342 -25.94 3.40 -40.31
N TYR A 343 -26.65 2.54 -39.59
CA TYR A 343 -28.06 2.26 -39.82
C TYR A 343 -28.92 3.50 -39.54
N GLY A 344 -28.67 4.20 -38.42
CA GLY A 344 -29.32 5.46 -38.08
C GLY A 344 -29.10 6.53 -39.14
N MET A 345 -27.87 6.63 -39.66
CA MET A 345 -27.55 7.52 -40.78
C MET A 345 -28.31 7.14 -42.04
N ALA A 346 -28.33 5.85 -42.41
CA ALA A 346 -29.07 5.36 -43.59
C ALA A 346 -30.57 5.68 -43.47
N ARG A 347 -31.20 5.36 -42.34
CA ARG A 347 -32.63 5.63 -42.08
C ARG A 347 -32.97 7.10 -41.90
N GLY A 348 -32.04 7.93 -41.42
CA GLY A 348 -32.32 9.32 -41.06
C GLY A 348 -33.16 9.46 -39.78
N SER A 349 -33.15 8.45 -38.91
CA SER A 349 -33.91 8.42 -37.64
C SER A 349 -33.04 7.94 -36.49
N ALA A 350 -33.14 8.62 -35.34
CA ALA A 350 -32.46 8.24 -34.11
C ALA A 350 -33.17 7.12 -33.33
N LEU A 351 -34.42 6.79 -33.69
CA LEU A 351 -35.25 5.86 -32.91
C LEU A 351 -34.68 4.44 -32.89
N VAL A 352 -34.20 3.94 -34.03
CA VAL A 352 -33.60 2.60 -34.11
C VAL A 352 -32.25 2.50 -33.40
N PRO A 353 -31.30 3.44 -33.59
CA PRO A 353 -30.09 3.48 -32.77
C PRO A 353 -30.36 3.52 -31.26
N VAL A 354 -31.31 4.34 -30.81
CA VAL A 354 -31.68 4.43 -29.39
C VAL A 354 -32.30 3.12 -28.91
N GLY A 355 -33.22 2.52 -29.67
CA GLY A 355 -33.80 1.21 -29.35
C GLY A 355 -32.74 0.09 -29.31
N GLY A 356 -31.77 0.12 -30.23
CA GLY A 356 -30.65 -0.83 -30.26
C GLY A 356 -29.72 -0.68 -29.05
N LEU A 357 -29.38 0.56 -28.68
CA LEU A 357 -28.60 0.84 -27.47
C LEU A 357 -29.34 0.41 -26.20
N ALA A 358 -30.66 0.64 -26.14
CA ALA A 358 -31.50 0.16 -25.04
C ALA A 358 -31.50 -1.37 -24.96
N LEU A 359 -31.63 -2.07 -26.11
CA LEU A 359 -31.55 -3.53 -26.17
C LEU A 359 -30.17 -4.05 -25.70
N MET A 360 -29.08 -3.39 -26.11
CA MET A 360 -27.73 -3.72 -25.66
C MET A 360 -27.55 -3.49 -24.15
N GLY A 361 -28.11 -2.40 -23.61
CA GLY A 361 -28.15 -2.13 -22.18
C GLY A 361 -28.93 -3.19 -21.40
N CYS A 362 -30.10 -3.59 -21.91
CA CYS A 362 -30.88 -4.71 -21.37
C CYS A 362 -30.10 -6.02 -21.43
N GLY A 363 -29.38 -6.30 -22.52
CA GLY A 363 -28.52 -7.48 -22.65
C GLY A 363 -27.37 -7.49 -21.63
N LEU A 364 -26.73 -6.33 -21.39
CA LEU A 364 -25.69 -6.18 -20.38
C LEU A 364 -26.25 -6.39 -18.96
N LEU A 365 -27.42 -5.81 -18.66
CA LEU A 365 -28.11 -5.96 -17.38
C LEU A 365 -28.53 -7.43 -17.16
N PHE A 366 -29.09 -8.07 -18.18
CA PHE A 366 -29.48 -9.47 -18.15
C PHE A 366 -28.29 -10.40 -17.93
N GLY A 367 -27.18 -10.17 -18.65
CA GLY A 367 -25.93 -10.92 -18.45
C GLY A 367 -25.33 -10.70 -17.07
N TYR A 368 -25.43 -9.49 -16.50
CA TYR A 368 -25.02 -9.20 -15.12
C TYR A 368 -25.88 -9.96 -14.09
N VAL A 369 -27.20 -9.96 -14.25
CA VAL A 369 -28.15 -10.62 -13.34
C VAL A 369 -28.04 -12.14 -13.40
N ILE A 370 -27.92 -12.72 -14.60
CA ILE A 370 -27.76 -14.18 -14.79
C ILE A 370 -26.35 -14.66 -14.45
N GLY A 371 -25.36 -13.77 -14.60
CA GLY A 371 -23.96 -14.07 -14.36
C GLY A 371 -23.27 -14.86 -15.47
N VAL A 372 -23.86 -14.92 -16.66
CA VAL A 372 -23.28 -15.56 -17.85
C VAL A 372 -23.26 -14.54 -19.01
N PRO A 373 -22.08 -14.27 -19.62
CA PRO A 373 -20.74 -14.77 -19.30
C PRO A 373 -20.15 -14.15 -18.02
N HIS A 374 -19.32 -14.92 -17.29
CA HIS A 374 -18.61 -14.44 -16.09
C HIS A 374 -17.83 -13.14 -16.31
N THR A 375 -17.20 -12.98 -17.48
CA THR A 375 -16.44 -11.77 -17.84
C THR A 375 -17.27 -10.50 -17.85
N VAL A 376 -18.55 -10.57 -18.27
CA VAL A 376 -19.46 -9.41 -18.27
C VAL A 376 -19.85 -9.07 -16.84
N ARG A 377 -20.22 -10.08 -16.04
CA ARG A 377 -20.57 -9.89 -14.62
C ARG A 377 -19.43 -9.23 -13.85
N GLU A 378 -18.21 -9.73 -14.00
CA GLU A 378 -17.03 -9.20 -13.31
C GLU A 378 -16.72 -7.77 -13.74
N ARG A 379 -16.74 -7.46 -15.04
CA ARG A 379 -16.47 -6.11 -15.55
C ARG A 379 -17.52 -5.08 -15.11
N VAL A 380 -18.79 -5.46 -15.05
CA VAL A 380 -19.87 -4.60 -14.55
C VAL A 380 -19.76 -4.43 -13.02
N ALA A 381 -19.47 -5.50 -12.28
CA ALA A 381 -19.25 -5.42 -10.83
C ALA A 381 -18.05 -4.53 -10.47
N MET A 382 -16.94 -4.64 -11.21
CA MET A 382 -15.77 -3.78 -11.07
C MET A 382 -16.10 -2.29 -11.31
N TRP A 383 -16.96 -2.02 -12.28
CA TRP A 383 -17.36 -0.66 -12.61
C TRP A 383 -18.32 -0.04 -11.58
N LEU A 384 -19.30 -0.79 -11.09
CA LEU A 384 -20.28 -0.28 -10.12
C LEU A 384 -19.66 -0.03 -8.73
N SER A 385 -18.67 -0.82 -8.34
CA SER A 385 -18.07 -0.77 -7.01
C SER A 385 -16.53 -0.71 -7.04
N PRO A 386 -15.92 0.35 -7.60
CA PRO A 386 -14.46 0.44 -7.76
C PRO A 386 -13.72 0.51 -6.41
N TRP A 387 -14.39 0.98 -5.35
CA TRP A 387 -13.83 1.13 -4.01
C TRP A 387 -14.20 -0.01 -3.04
N ASN A 388 -15.14 -0.89 -3.43
CA ASN A 388 -15.61 -2.00 -2.59
C ASN A 388 -15.98 -3.19 -3.48
N ASN A 389 -14.95 -3.89 -3.94
CA ASN A 389 -15.09 -4.93 -4.94
C ASN A 389 -14.93 -6.33 -4.34
N THR A 390 -15.75 -7.26 -4.81
CA THR A 390 -15.67 -8.68 -4.44
C THR A 390 -14.93 -9.51 -5.49
N VAL A 391 -14.74 -8.97 -6.70
CA VAL A 391 -13.99 -9.62 -7.78
C VAL A 391 -12.51 -9.67 -7.43
N HIS A 392 -11.92 -10.85 -7.54
CA HIS A 392 -10.49 -11.05 -7.29
C HIS A 392 -9.65 -10.26 -8.31
N GLY A 393 -8.74 -9.42 -7.83
CA GLY A 393 -7.96 -8.51 -8.71
C GLY A 393 -8.81 -7.44 -9.42
N GLY A 394 -9.99 -7.13 -8.88
CA GLY A 394 -10.94 -6.17 -9.45
C GLY A 394 -10.65 -4.69 -9.17
N ASP A 395 -9.42 -4.34 -8.84
CA ASP A 395 -8.95 -2.99 -8.47
C ASP A 395 -8.46 -2.16 -9.68
N GLN A 396 -8.50 -2.70 -10.90
CA GLN A 396 -7.98 -2.05 -12.11
C GLN A 396 -8.55 -0.64 -12.33
N VAL A 397 -9.85 -0.43 -12.07
CA VAL A 397 -10.48 0.89 -12.19
C VAL A 397 -9.96 1.84 -11.09
N ALA A 398 -9.75 1.35 -9.86
CA ALA A 398 -9.16 2.13 -8.79
C ALA A 398 -7.72 2.57 -9.13
N HIS A 399 -6.89 1.68 -9.68
CA HIS A 399 -5.54 2.02 -10.16
C HIS A 399 -5.55 3.10 -11.24
N SER A 400 -6.47 3.01 -12.19
CA SER A 400 -6.65 4.02 -13.24
C SER A 400 -7.04 5.38 -12.63
N LEU A 401 -8.02 5.40 -11.72
CA LEU A 401 -8.47 6.62 -11.04
C LEU A 401 -7.37 7.24 -10.16
N TRP A 402 -6.59 6.42 -9.44
CA TRP A 402 -5.43 6.88 -8.67
C TRP A 402 -4.36 7.52 -9.57
N ALA A 403 -4.08 6.96 -10.74
CA ALA A 403 -3.12 7.53 -11.68
C ALA A 403 -3.59 8.90 -12.24
N PHE A 404 -4.86 9.01 -12.67
CA PHE A 404 -5.44 10.30 -13.05
C PHE A 404 -5.34 11.32 -11.91
N ALA A 405 -5.75 10.94 -10.70
CA ALA A 405 -5.73 11.80 -9.54
C ALA A 405 -4.31 12.26 -9.17
N THR A 406 -3.31 11.39 -9.32
CA THR A 406 -1.89 11.70 -9.07
C THR A 406 -1.39 12.83 -9.97
N GLY A 407 -1.73 12.81 -11.26
CA GLY A 407 -1.27 13.87 -12.18
C GLY A 407 -1.91 15.24 -11.94
N GLY A 408 -3.08 15.31 -11.32
CA GLY A 408 -3.77 16.59 -11.11
C GLY A 408 -3.96 17.38 -12.42
N VAL A 409 -3.96 18.72 -12.36
CA VAL A 409 -4.17 19.57 -13.56
C VAL A 409 -2.98 19.55 -14.52
N GLY A 410 -1.76 19.69 -14.00
CA GLY A 410 -0.54 19.89 -14.80
C GLY A 410 0.31 18.64 -15.06
N GLY A 411 -0.03 17.50 -14.44
CA GLY A 411 0.76 16.27 -14.50
C GLY A 411 1.92 16.25 -13.51
N MET A 412 2.48 15.07 -13.30
CA MET A 412 3.75 14.87 -12.57
C MET A 412 4.97 15.32 -13.37
N GLY A 413 4.80 15.55 -14.68
CA GLY A 413 5.87 15.80 -15.64
C GLY A 413 6.17 14.55 -16.47
N ILE A 414 6.45 14.76 -17.76
CA ILE A 414 6.78 13.70 -18.72
C ILE A 414 7.99 12.90 -18.22
N GLY A 415 7.85 11.58 -18.11
CA GLY A 415 8.91 10.68 -17.64
C GLY A 415 9.10 10.62 -16.12
N ARG A 416 8.35 11.41 -15.35
CA ARG A 416 8.47 11.55 -13.88
C ARG A 416 7.34 10.86 -13.11
N GLY A 417 6.27 10.43 -13.76
CA GLY A 417 5.25 9.60 -13.13
C GLY A 417 5.71 8.15 -12.93
N ASP A 418 4.86 7.36 -12.28
CA ASP A 418 5.01 5.92 -12.06
C ASP A 418 3.91 5.12 -12.80
N PRO A 419 3.72 5.31 -14.12
CA PRO A 419 2.64 4.67 -14.87
C PRO A 419 2.80 3.14 -14.96
N GLN A 420 3.99 2.63 -14.66
CA GLN A 420 4.30 1.20 -14.56
C GLN A 420 3.50 0.48 -13.46
N LEU A 421 3.00 1.22 -12.47
CA LEU A 421 2.18 0.70 -11.38
C LEU A 421 0.71 0.49 -11.79
N VAL A 422 0.27 1.05 -12.93
CA VAL A 422 -1.08 0.82 -13.44
C VAL A 422 -1.12 -0.54 -14.17
N PRO A 423 -2.05 -1.44 -13.82
CA PRO A 423 -2.26 -2.68 -14.56
C PRO A 423 -2.52 -2.40 -16.04
N ALA A 424 -1.86 -3.12 -16.96
CA ALA A 424 -2.09 -2.97 -18.39
C ALA A 424 -1.98 -1.51 -18.94
N ALA A 425 -1.16 -0.66 -18.29
CA ALA A 425 -0.94 0.74 -18.69
C ALA A 425 -0.46 0.92 -20.13
N HIS A 426 0.22 -0.08 -20.69
CA HIS A 426 0.71 -0.06 -22.06
C HIS A 426 -0.40 -0.31 -23.09
N THR A 427 -1.55 -0.86 -22.71
CA THR A 427 -2.68 -1.21 -23.58
C THR A 427 -3.90 -0.33 -23.30
N ASP A 428 -4.92 -0.85 -22.64
CA ASP A 428 -6.26 -0.30 -22.45
C ASP A 428 -6.33 0.81 -21.38
N LEU A 429 -5.36 0.88 -20.46
CA LEU A 429 -5.28 1.94 -19.45
C LEU A 429 -4.25 3.02 -19.76
N ILE A 430 -3.77 3.15 -21.01
CA ILE A 430 -2.76 4.16 -21.39
C ILE A 430 -3.19 5.61 -21.11
N LEU A 431 -4.50 5.91 -21.17
CA LEU A 431 -5.01 7.24 -20.86
C LEU A 431 -4.80 7.64 -19.39
N SER A 432 -4.76 6.66 -18.48
CA SER A 432 -4.42 6.93 -17.08
C SER A 432 -2.97 7.35 -16.91
N ALA A 433 -2.05 6.80 -17.71
CA ALA A 433 -0.65 7.22 -17.77
C ALA A 433 -0.49 8.63 -18.36
N VAL A 434 -1.26 8.98 -19.40
CA VAL A 434 -1.37 10.38 -19.89
C VAL A 434 -1.83 11.28 -18.76
N GLY A 435 -2.90 10.90 -18.05
CA GLY A 435 -3.45 11.65 -16.94
C GLY A 435 -2.46 11.86 -15.81
N GLU A 436 -1.63 10.87 -15.52
CA GLU A 436 -0.60 10.95 -14.48
C GLU A 436 0.56 11.86 -14.86
N GLU A 437 1.15 11.68 -16.04
CA GLU A 437 2.36 12.42 -16.44
C GLU A 437 2.09 13.82 -16.96
N MET A 438 1.01 13.97 -17.74
CA MET A 438 0.66 15.22 -18.43
C MET A 438 -0.57 15.92 -17.83
N GLY A 439 -1.20 15.31 -16.83
CA GLY A 439 -2.34 15.90 -16.12
C GLY A 439 -3.61 15.96 -16.96
N PHE A 440 -4.60 16.69 -16.44
CA PHE A 440 -5.83 17.00 -17.16
C PHE A 440 -5.54 17.73 -18.49
N LEU A 441 -4.55 18.63 -18.53
CA LEU A 441 -4.18 19.33 -19.75
C LEU A 441 -3.72 18.37 -20.86
N GLY A 442 -2.91 17.38 -20.52
CA GLY A 442 -2.51 16.33 -21.47
C GLY A 442 -3.68 15.51 -21.97
N VAL A 443 -4.59 15.10 -21.07
CA VAL A 443 -5.82 14.38 -21.45
C VAL A 443 -6.68 15.23 -22.39
N ALA A 444 -6.86 16.51 -22.09
CA ALA A 444 -7.61 17.44 -22.93
C ALA A 444 -6.98 17.62 -24.32
N VAL A 445 -5.64 17.71 -24.40
CA VAL A 445 -4.90 17.78 -25.68
C VAL A 445 -5.10 16.50 -26.50
N VAL A 446 -4.99 15.31 -25.88
CA VAL A 446 -5.22 14.03 -26.55
C VAL A 446 -6.66 13.93 -27.08
N PHE A 447 -7.65 14.31 -26.26
CA PHE A 447 -9.05 14.37 -26.69
C PHE A 447 -9.27 15.38 -27.81
N GLY A 448 -8.61 16.55 -27.76
CA GLY A 448 -8.64 17.56 -28.81
C GLY A 448 -8.08 17.06 -30.14
N LEU A 449 -6.96 16.32 -30.11
CA LEU A 449 -6.36 15.70 -31.29
C LEU A 449 -7.27 14.62 -31.89
N PHE A 450 -7.88 13.78 -31.06
CA PHE A 450 -8.85 12.80 -31.55
C PHE A 450 -10.13 13.45 -32.08
N ALA A 451 -10.65 14.48 -31.41
CA ALA A 451 -11.78 15.26 -31.90
C ALA A 451 -11.46 15.89 -33.26
N LEU A 452 -10.22 16.39 -33.46
CA LEU A 452 -9.75 16.88 -34.76
C LEU A 452 -9.73 15.77 -35.81
N VAL A 453 -9.16 14.60 -35.52
CA VAL A 453 -9.13 13.45 -36.46
C VAL A 453 -10.55 13.01 -36.85
N VAL A 454 -11.45 12.84 -35.86
CA VAL A 454 -12.84 12.45 -36.09
C VAL A 454 -13.60 13.52 -36.88
N HIS A 455 -13.46 14.80 -36.52
CA HIS A 455 -14.06 15.92 -37.24
C HIS A 455 -13.60 15.95 -38.71
N ARG A 456 -12.30 15.78 -38.94
CA ARG A 456 -11.72 15.72 -40.29
C ARG A 456 -12.22 14.51 -41.07
N ALA A 457 -12.30 13.34 -40.46
CA ALA A 457 -12.83 12.14 -41.09
C ALA A 457 -14.31 12.29 -41.49
N PHE A 458 -15.16 12.88 -40.65
CA PHE A 458 -16.55 13.19 -41.02
C PHE A 458 -16.66 14.28 -42.10
N ARG A 459 -15.74 15.26 -42.09
CA ARG A 459 -15.65 16.26 -43.17
C ARG A 459 -15.26 15.61 -44.51
N ILE A 460 -14.36 14.63 -44.50
CA ILE A 460 -13.99 13.83 -45.67
C ILE A 460 -15.21 13.03 -46.15
N ALA A 461 -15.94 12.39 -45.24
CA ALA A 461 -17.17 11.66 -45.58
C ALA A 461 -18.18 12.59 -46.28
N GLY A 462 -18.47 13.76 -45.72
CA GLY A 462 -19.39 14.73 -46.32
C GLY A 462 -19.00 15.21 -47.73
N ARG A 463 -17.72 15.09 -48.11
CA ARG A 463 -17.15 15.48 -49.41
C ARG A 463 -16.87 14.32 -50.37
N ALA A 464 -17.14 13.08 -49.95
CA ALA A 464 -16.93 11.86 -50.73
C ALA A 464 -17.58 11.95 -52.12
N ARG A 465 -17.06 11.28 -53.15
CA ARG A 465 -17.69 11.36 -54.49
C ARG A 465 -18.98 10.56 -54.54
N THR A 466 -18.98 9.39 -53.92
CA THR A 466 -20.04 8.38 -54.01
C THR A 466 -20.61 8.02 -52.64
N ASP A 467 -21.77 7.37 -52.63
CA ASP A 467 -22.42 6.93 -51.39
C ASP A 467 -21.59 5.85 -50.69
N TYR A 468 -20.87 5.02 -51.45
CA TYR A 468 -19.94 4.04 -50.90
C TYR A 468 -18.80 4.70 -50.14
N GLU A 469 -18.11 5.66 -50.76
CA GLU A 469 -17.05 6.42 -50.11
C GLU A 469 -17.57 7.21 -48.90
N PHE A 470 -18.81 7.73 -48.95
CA PHE A 470 -19.45 8.40 -47.83
C PHE A 470 -19.62 7.47 -46.62
N PHE A 471 -20.29 6.31 -46.80
CA PHE A 471 -20.52 5.38 -45.69
C PHE A 471 -19.22 4.74 -45.19
N LEU A 472 -18.23 4.52 -46.08
CA LEU A 472 -16.92 4.00 -45.68
C LEU A 472 -16.17 5.00 -44.80
N ALA A 473 -16.06 6.26 -45.23
CA ALA A 473 -15.40 7.30 -44.44
C ALA A 473 -16.15 7.59 -43.13
N ALA A 474 -17.49 7.66 -43.16
CA ALA A 474 -18.31 7.83 -41.96
C ALA A 474 -18.18 6.64 -40.99
N GLY A 475 -18.12 5.41 -41.51
CA GLY A 475 -17.95 4.20 -40.71
C GLY A 475 -16.59 4.13 -40.04
N LEU A 476 -15.52 4.46 -40.76
CA LEU A 476 -14.17 4.55 -40.19
C LEU A 476 -14.05 5.66 -39.14
N ALA A 477 -14.67 6.82 -39.39
CA ALA A 477 -14.74 7.92 -38.42
C ALA A 477 -15.49 7.51 -37.14
N ALA A 478 -16.66 6.89 -37.30
CA ALA A 478 -17.48 6.43 -36.18
C ALA A 478 -16.79 5.31 -35.39
N ALA A 479 -16.15 4.34 -36.06
CA ALA A 479 -15.40 3.27 -35.40
C ALA A 479 -14.27 3.84 -34.53
N THR A 480 -13.50 4.79 -35.07
CA THR A 480 -12.43 5.48 -34.33
C THR A 480 -12.99 6.21 -33.10
N ALA A 481 -14.06 6.99 -33.28
CA ALA A 481 -14.70 7.74 -32.19
C ALA A 481 -15.23 6.82 -31.08
N LEU A 482 -15.95 5.75 -31.45
CA LEU A 482 -16.49 4.77 -30.52
C LEU A 482 -15.39 4.10 -29.71
N GLN A 483 -14.29 3.71 -30.35
CA GLN A 483 -13.17 3.05 -29.68
C GLN A 483 -12.56 3.94 -28.58
N ILE A 484 -12.27 5.21 -28.90
CA ILE A 484 -11.70 6.16 -27.95
C ILE A 484 -12.67 6.44 -26.80
N LEU A 485 -13.96 6.67 -27.11
CA LEU A 485 -14.99 6.94 -26.10
C LEU A 485 -15.19 5.75 -25.15
N MET A 486 -15.21 4.52 -25.67
CA MET A 486 -15.39 3.32 -24.85
C MET A 486 -14.20 3.03 -23.93
N ILE A 487 -12.97 3.19 -24.43
CA ILE A 487 -11.76 2.94 -23.63
C ILE A 487 -11.62 3.99 -22.53
N SER A 488 -11.76 5.26 -22.90
CA SER A 488 -11.69 6.39 -21.97
C SER A 488 -12.82 6.34 -20.92
N SER A 489 -14.02 5.90 -21.29
CA SER A 489 -15.12 5.68 -20.34
C SER A 489 -14.78 4.60 -19.31
N GLY A 490 -14.17 3.49 -19.74
CA GLY A 490 -13.68 2.44 -18.84
C GLY A 490 -12.59 2.94 -17.88
N ALA A 491 -11.59 3.64 -18.41
CA ALA A 491 -10.46 4.15 -17.62
C ALA A 491 -10.87 5.19 -16.57
N LEU A 492 -11.88 6.02 -16.85
CA LEU A 492 -12.39 7.06 -15.93
C LEU A 492 -13.57 6.60 -15.06
N GLY A 493 -13.98 5.33 -15.18
CA GLY A 493 -15.12 4.77 -14.43
C GLY A 493 -16.49 5.31 -14.86
N VAL A 494 -16.62 5.87 -16.06
CA VAL A 494 -17.92 6.27 -16.65
C VAL A 494 -18.70 5.04 -17.14
N GLY A 495 -18.00 4.02 -17.61
CA GLY A 495 -18.56 2.73 -18.04
C GLY A 495 -17.63 1.56 -17.71
N PRO A 496 -18.01 0.31 -18.07
CA PRO A 496 -17.18 -0.86 -17.81
C PRO A 496 -15.93 -0.92 -18.70
N LEU A 497 -14.88 -1.58 -18.21
CA LEU A 497 -13.65 -1.81 -18.97
C LEU A 497 -13.92 -2.73 -20.17
N THR A 498 -13.50 -2.29 -21.37
CA THR A 498 -13.78 -3.00 -22.63
C THR A 498 -12.59 -3.80 -23.15
N GLY A 499 -11.36 -3.49 -22.70
CA GLY A 499 -10.14 -4.20 -23.10
C GLY A 499 -9.68 -3.92 -24.53
N VAL A 500 -10.10 -2.79 -25.12
CA VAL A 500 -9.72 -2.39 -26.48
C VAL A 500 -8.48 -1.48 -26.44
N VAL A 501 -7.65 -1.57 -27.48
CA VAL A 501 -6.42 -0.77 -27.63
C VAL A 501 -6.78 0.66 -28.06
N THR A 502 -6.13 1.68 -27.48
CA THR A 502 -6.35 3.08 -27.88
C THR A 502 -5.63 3.37 -29.19
N PRO A 503 -6.33 3.83 -30.25
CA PRO A 503 -5.70 4.10 -31.54
C PRO A 503 -4.52 5.06 -31.42
N PHE A 504 -3.39 4.75 -32.08
CA PHE A 504 -2.16 5.55 -32.09
C PHE A 504 -1.43 5.77 -30.75
N LEU A 505 -2.06 5.57 -29.58
CA LEU A 505 -1.44 5.79 -28.27
C LEU A 505 -0.92 4.51 -27.63
N SER A 506 -1.72 3.45 -27.66
CA SER A 506 -1.42 2.21 -26.95
C SER A 506 -0.44 1.31 -27.72
N TYR A 507 0.22 0.45 -26.96
CA TYR A 507 1.03 -0.64 -27.48
C TYR A 507 0.17 -1.66 -28.25
N GLY A 508 0.58 -1.98 -29.48
CA GLY A 508 -0.02 -3.03 -30.30
C GLY A 508 0.52 -3.00 -31.72
N ARG A 509 1.46 -3.88 -32.06
CA ARG A 509 2.16 -3.88 -33.36
C ARG A 509 1.18 -3.90 -34.54
N THR A 510 0.19 -4.77 -34.48
CA THR A 510 -0.81 -4.97 -35.54
C THR A 510 -1.95 -3.96 -35.49
N SER A 511 -2.40 -3.60 -34.29
CA SER A 511 -3.41 -2.53 -34.10
C SER A 511 -2.88 -1.19 -34.62
N MET A 512 -1.60 -0.89 -34.39
CA MET A 512 -0.96 0.31 -34.93
C MET A 512 -1.04 0.33 -36.47
N ILE A 513 -0.60 -0.74 -37.13
CA ILE A 513 -0.64 -0.85 -38.60
C ILE A 513 -2.08 -0.72 -39.13
N ALA A 514 -3.06 -1.35 -38.48
CA ALA A 514 -4.47 -1.26 -38.84
C ALA A 514 -5.01 0.19 -38.73
N ASN A 515 -4.67 0.90 -37.65
CA ASN A 515 -5.05 2.31 -37.46
C ASN A 515 -4.45 3.22 -38.56
N PHE A 516 -3.19 2.99 -38.96
CA PHE A 516 -2.60 3.69 -40.11
C PHE A 516 -3.29 3.34 -41.43
N ALA A 517 -3.73 2.08 -41.61
CA ALA A 517 -4.51 1.67 -42.78
C ALA A 517 -5.86 2.41 -42.86
N VAL A 518 -6.53 2.62 -41.72
CA VAL A 518 -7.76 3.42 -41.63
C VAL A 518 -7.53 4.85 -42.11
N ILE A 519 -6.45 5.50 -41.67
CA ILE A 519 -6.08 6.84 -42.15
C ILE A 519 -5.73 6.82 -43.64
N ALA A 520 -5.08 5.76 -44.13
CA ALA A 520 -4.77 5.62 -45.56
C ALA A 520 -6.03 5.60 -46.43
N ILE A 521 -7.06 4.86 -46.01
CA ILE A 521 -8.35 4.79 -46.68
C ILE A 521 -9.03 6.18 -46.67
N LEU A 522 -9.03 6.87 -45.52
CA LEU A 522 -9.58 8.23 -45.42
C LEU A 522 -8.84 9.23 -46.32
N MET A 523 -7.51 9.16 -46.36
CA MET A 523 -6.69 10.01 -47.22
C MET A 523 -6.97 9.76 -48.71
N SER A 524 -7.12 8.50 -49.10
CA SER A 524 -7.52 8.08 -50.46
C SER A 524 -8.86 8.69 -50.88
N ILE A 525 -9.88 8.61 -50.01
CA ILE A 525 -11.21 9.22 -50.27
C ILE A 525 -11.09 10.74 -50.33
N SER A 526 -10.32 11.35 -49.42
CA SER A 526 -10.12 12.79 -49.38
C SER A 526 -9.49 13.35 -50.65
N ALA A 527 -8.52 12.63 -51.24
CA ALA A 527 -7.82 13.07 -52.45
C ALA A 527 -8.73 13.09 -53.68
N ARG A 528 -9.83 12.33 -53.66
CA ARG A 528 -10.83 12.26 -54.74
C ARG A 528 -12.05 13.13 -54.50
N GLY A 529 -12.24 13.74 -53.33
CA GLY A 529 -13.46 14.48 -52.98
C GLY A 529 -13.80 15.65 -53.92
N LYS A 530 -15.08 16.03 -53.99
CA LYS A 530 -15.54 17.19 -54.80
C LYS A 530 -15.19 18.51 -54.10
N SER A 531 -14.69 19.50 -54.85
CA SER A 531 -14.16 20.75 -54.27
C SER A 531 -15.24 21.78 -53.88
N GLU A 532 -16.48 21.74 -54.41
CA GLU A 532 -17.38 22.92 -54.34
C GLU A 532 -18.91 22.71 -54.28
N ALA A 533 -19.46 21.51 -54.00
CA ALA A 533 -20.92 21.34 -53.91
C ALA A 533 -21.46 21.34 -52.46
N ALA A 534 -22.54 22.09 -52.21
CA ALA A 534 -23.30 22.03 -50.95
C ALA A 534 -23.75 20.57 -50.67
N PRO A 535 -23.70 20.07 -49.42
CA PRO A 535 -24.11 18.71 -49.12
C PRO A 535 -25.62 18.54 -49.36
N ALA A 536 -26.00 17.88 -50.46
CA ALA A 536 -27.37 17.45 -50.71
C ALA A 536 -27.58 16.00 -50.24
N GLY A 537 -28.74 15.70 -49.63
CA GLY A 537 -29.17 14.34 -49.31
C GLY A 537 -28.51 13.68 -48.08
N ILE A 538 -28.19 12.39 -48.18
CA ILE A 538 -27.68 11.50 -47.11
C ILE A 538 -26.45 12.05 -46.36
N ARG A 539 -25.68 12.94 -47.00
CA ARG A 539 -24.43 13.50 -46.49
C ARG A 539 -24.61 14.41 -45.27
N GLN A 540 -25.79 15.00 -45.10
CA GLN A 540 -26.09 15.82 -43.91
C GLN A 540 -26.25 14.99 -42.63
N ALA A 541 -26.49 13.67 -42.76
CA ALA A 541 -26.67 12.77 -41.62
C ALA A 541 -25.43 12.63 -40.73
N GLY A 542 -24.24 13.02 -41.20
CA GLY A 542 -23.01 12.98 -40.40
C GLY A 542 -22.92 14.07 -39.32
N ARG A 543 -23.57 15.24 -39.49
CA ARG A 543 -23.52 16.35 -38.53
C ARG A 543 -24.11 16.00 -37.16
N PRO A 544 -25.33 15.42 -37.04
CA PRO A 544 -25.87 15.05 -35.74
C PRO A 544 -25.05 13.95 -35.06
N VAL A 545 -24.52 12.98 -35.82
CA VAL A 545 -23.64 11.92 -35.27
C VAL A 545 -22.36 12.51 -34.67
N LEU A 546 -21.72 13.45 -35.38
CA LEU A 546 -20.55 14.14 -34.86
C LEU A 546 -20.86 14.94 -33.58
N ALA A 547 -22.03 15.59 -33.51
CA ALA A 547 -22.46 16.31 -32.31
C ALA A 547 -22.67 15.36 -31.11
N ILE A 548 -23.26 14.17 -31.34
CA ILE A 548 -23.41 13.14 -30.30
C ILE A 548 -22.04 12.67 -29.79
N PHE A 549 -21.08 12.39 -30.67
CA PHE A 549 -19.73 12.03 -30.26
C PHE A 549 -19.01 13.17 -29.53
N GLY A 550 -19.22 14.42 -29.96
CA GLY A 550 -18.71 15.61 -29.26
C GLY A 550 -19.25 15.73 -27.83
N MET A 551 -20.56 15.52 -27.65
CA MET A 551 -21.20 15.54 -26.34
C MET A 551 -20.70 14.39 -25.44
N ALA A 552 -20.59 13.17 -25.98
CA ALA A 552 -20.03 12.03 -25.25
C ALA A 552 -18.57 12.28 -24.84
N GLY A 553 -17.75 12.84 -25.74
CA GLY A 553 -16.38 13.23 -25.43
C GLY A 553 -16.29 14.30 -24.35
N ALA A 554 -17.19 15.29 -24.38
CA ALA A 554 -17.27 16.33 -23.36
C ALA A 554 -17.64 15.76 -21.97
N ILE A 555 -18.55 14.78 -21.90
CA ILE A 555 -18.89 14.09 -20.64
C ILE A 555 -17.67 13.36 -20.05
N VAL A 556 -16.94 12.62 -20.89
CA VAL A 556 -15.73 11.91 -20.44
C VAL A 556 -14.66 12.89 -19.99
N LEU A 557 -14.44 13.98 -20.75
CA LEU A 557 -13.47 15.00 -20.39
C LEU A 557 -13.86 15.75 -19.11
N ALA A 558 -15.15 16.03 -18.89
CA ALA A 558 -15.66 16.59 -17.64
C ALA A 558 -15.41 15.64 -16.46
N LYS A 559 -15.57 14.32 -16.64
CA LYS A 559 -15.21 13.33 -15.62
C LYS A 559 -13.71 13.34 -15.31
N ALA A 560 -12.85 13.46 -16.32
CA ALA A 560 -11.40 13.63 -16.12
C ALA A 560 -11.10 14.90 -15.30
N GLY A 561 -11.71 16.03 -15.66
CA GLY A 561 -11.59 17.29 -14.91
C GLY A 561 -12.05 17.16 -13.46
N TYR A 562 -13.17 16.47 -13.21
CA TYR A 562 -13.66 16.19 -11.86
C TYR A 562 -12.64 15.37 -11.04
N THR A 563 -12.09 14.31 -11.61
CA THR A 563 -11.11 13.44 -10.95
C THR A 563 -9.78 14.15 -10.69
N GLN A 564 -9.28 14.92 -11.66
CA GLN A 564 -7.93 15.48 -11.61
C GLN A 564 -7.86 16.88 -10.98
N ALA A 565 -8.85 17.74 -11.26
CA ALA A 565 -8.84 19.12 -10.77
C ALA A 565 -9.57 19.27 -9.43
N LEU A 566 -10.73 18.60 -9.24
CA LEU A 566 -11.61 18.85 -8.10
C LEU A 566 -11.42 17.84 -6.95
N HIS A 567 -11.23 16.55 -7.25
CA HIS A 567 -11.23 15.47 -6.25
C HIS A 567 -9.91 14.69 -6.17
N SER A 568 -8.81 15.23 -6.69
CA SER A 568 -7.53 14.51 -6.80
C SER A 568 -7.01 14.02 -5.45
N ALA A 569 -6.98 14.87 -4.42
CA ALA A 569 -6.51 14.48 -3.08
C ALA A 569 -7.37 13.40 -2.41
N ALA A 570 -8.70 13.50 -2.54
CA ALA A 570 -9.62 12.52 -1.98
C ALA A 570 -9.45 11.15 -2.67
N ILE A 571 -9.39 11.13 -4.00
CA ILE A 571 -9.23 9.90 -4.78
C ILE A 571 -7.86 9.27 -4.50
N MET A 572 -6.79 10.06 -4.44
CA MET A 572 -5.44 9.54 -4.13
C MET A 572 -5.35 8.82 -2.78
N GLY A 573 -6.04 9.34 -1.75
CA GLY A 573 -6.03 8.77 -0.40
C GLY A 573 -7.08 7.68 -0.16
N GLU A 574 -8.02 7.48 -1.08
CA GLU A 574 -9.08 6.49 -0.94
C GLU A 574 -8.55 5.06 -1.07
N GLY A 575 -8.90 4.19 -0.13
CA GLY A 575 -8.61 2.76 -0.19
C GLY A 575 -9.71 1.99 -0.94
N THR A 576 -9.34 0.96 -1.70
CA THR A 576 -10.29 0.01 -2.30
C THR A 576 -10.30 -1.31 -1.53
N LEU A 577 -11.48 -1.75 -1.10
CA LEU A 577 -11.66 -3.01 -0.39
C LEU A 577 -11.82 -4.16 -1.38
N VAL A 578 -10.87 -5.10 -1.39
CA VAL A 578 -10.82 -6.20 -2.36
C VAL A 578 -10.61 -7.56 -1.71
N THR A 579 -11.06 -8.61 -2.42
CA THR A 579 -10.87 -10.01 -2.02
C THR A 579 -9.50 -10.51 -2.45
N GLN A 580 -8.67 -10.92 -1.50
CA GLN A 580 -7.33 -11.47 -1.74
C GLN A 580 -7.39 -12.96 -2.11
N ALA A 581 -6.23 -13.55 -2.46
CA ALA A 581 -6.15 -14.93 -2.94
C ALA A 581 -6.45 -15.96 -1.83
N ASP A 582 -6.25 -15.57 -0.58
CA ASP A 582 -6.64 -16.33 0.62
C ASP A 582 -8.15 -16.24 0.92
N GLY A 583 -8.92 -15.51 0.10
CA GLY A 583 -10.36 -15.28 0.28
C GLY A 583 -10.71 -14.17 1.27
N GLY A 584 -9.72 -13.61 1.99
CA GLY A 584 -9.94 -12.52 2.94
C GLY A 584 -10.18 -11.17 2.26
N ARG A 585 -10.96 -10.29 2.89
CA ARG A 585 -11.19 -8.92 2.39
C ARG A 585 -10.27 -7.92 3.07
N ARG A 586 -9.47 -7.19 2.28
CA ARG A 586 -8.51 -6.20 2.79
C ARG A 586 -8.49 -4.95 1.93
N TYR A 587 -8.25 -3.81 2.57
CA TYR A 587 -8.04 -2.54 1.88
C TYR A 587 -6.70 -2.54 1.15
N GLN A 588 -6.72 -2.19 -0.13
CA GLN A 588 -5.56 -1.79 -0.91
C GLN A 588 -5.58 -0.28 -1.13
N TYR A 589 -4.40 0.33 -1.21
CA TYR A 589 -4.25 1.78 -1.35
C TYR A 589 -3.40 2.10 -2.57
N ASN A 590 -3.40 3.38 -2.97
CA ASN A 590 -2.58 3.87 -4.08
C ASN A 590 -1.12 3.42 -3.92
N PRO A 591 -0.59 2.56 -4.81
CA PRO A 591 0.77 2.03 -4.70
C PRO A 591 1.84 3.12 -4.66
N ARG A 592 1.58 4.28 -5.27
CA ARG A 592 2.49 5.44 -5.29
C ARG A 592 2.66 6.06 -3.90
N LEU A 593 1.58 6.16 -3.14
CA LEU A 593 1.66 6.60 -1.74
C LEU A 593 2.40 5.56 -0.89
N GLN A 594 2.19 4.27 -1.16
CA GLN A 594 2.91 3.21 -0.46
C GLN A 594 4.42 3.25 -0.72
N GLU A 595 4.87 3.58 -1.93
CA GLU A 595 6.30 3.81 -2.21
C GLU A 595 6.83 5.01 -1.43
N VAL A 596 6.14 6.15 -1.48
CA VAL A 596 6.52 7.35 -0.71
C VAL A 596 6.60 7.03 0.79
N MET A 597 5.66 6.26 1.34
CA MET A 597 5.67 5.85 2.75
C MET A 597 6.90 5.02 3.12
N ARG A 598 7.41 4.20 2.20
CA ARG A 598 8.62 3.38 2.42
C ARG A 598 9.88 4.23 2.41
N ASP A 599 9.88 5.31 1.62
CA ASP A 599 11.00 6.23 1.51
C ASP A 599 11.12 7.19 2.72
N ILE A 600 10.08 7.29 3.57
CA ILE A 600 10.11 8.12 4.78
C ILE A 600 10.82 7.34 5.90
N PRO A 601 12.05 7.69 6.29
CA PRO A 601 12.73 7.03 7.40
C PRO A 601 11.99 7.34 8.71
N LYS A 602 11.92 6.34 9.59
CA LYS A 602 11.41 6.55 10.94
C LYS A 602 12.43 7.36 11.76
N GLY A 603 11.93 8.21 12.66
CA GLY A 603 12.75 8.94 13.63
C GLY A 603 13.54 8.02 14.57
N THR A 604 14.58 8.56 15.18
CA THR A 604 15.42 7.86 16.16
C THR A 604 14.73 7.86 17.53
N ILE A 605 14.80 6.73 18.22
CA ILE A 605 14.44 6.63 19.64
C ILE A 605 15.74 6.79 20.42
N TYR A 606 15.87 7.83 21.23
CA TYR A 606 17.03 8.09 22.07
C TYR A 606 16.75 7.71 23.53
N ASP A 607 17.79 7.31 24.23
CA ASP A 607 17.81 7.26 25.69
C ASP A 607 17.77 8.69 26.27
N ARG A 608 17.75 8.79 27.61
CA ARG A 608 17.69 10.08 28.28
C ARG A 608 18.92 10.99 28.05
N ASN A 609 20.06 10.42 27.69
CA ASN A 609 21.33 11.12 27.47
C ASN A 609 21.59 11.42 25.99
N GLY A 610 20.74 10.94 25.08
CA GLY A 610 20.89 11.15 23.64
C GLY A 610 21.57 9.99 22.91
N LEU A 611 21.77 8.83 23.55
CA LEU A 611 22.28 7.63 22.89
C LEU A 611 21.14 6.94 22.09
N PRO A 612 21.30 6.63 20.79
CA PRO A 612 20.25 5.96 20.03
C PRO A 612 19.96 4.55 20.56
N LEU A 613 18.69 4.28 20.86
CA LEU A 613 18.18 2.96 21.24
C LEU A 613 17.60 2.20 20.03
N ALA A 614 17.03 2.94 19.06
CA ALA A 614 16.61 2.42 17.75
C ALA A 614 16.66 3.52 16.69
N THR A 615 17.15 3.22 15.49
CA THR A 615 17.23 4.22 14.40
C THR A 615 17.11 3.59 13.02
N SER A 616 16.68 4.37 12.03
CA SER A 616 16.71 4.00 10.61
C SER A 616 17.95 4.57 9.89
N ASN A 617 18.85 5.22 10.62
CA ASN A 617 20.05 5.84 10.07
C ASN A 617 21.31 5.19 10.66
N TRP A 618 22.05 4.43 9.84
CA TRP A 618 23.31 3.81 10.27
C TRP A 618 24.34 4.84 10.74
N ASP A 619 24.43 5.99 10.07
CA ASP A 619 25.40 7.04 10.40
C ASP A 619 25.17 7.59 11.80
N GLU A 620 23.93 7.52 12.30
CA GLU A 620 23.61 7.91 13.67
C GLU A 620 24.21 6.95 14.70
N LEU A 621 24.20 5.63 14.43
CA LEU A 621 24.88 4.67 15.30
C LEU A 621 26.40 4.85 15.27
N GLU A 622 26.95 5.14 14.09
CA GLU A 622 28.39 5.29 13.89
C GLU A 622 28.95 6.46 14.72
N LYS A 623 28.22 7.57 14.84
CA LYS A 623 28.60 8.72 15.70
C LYS A 623 28.80 8.34 17.16
N HIS A 624 28.01 7.38 17.65
CA HIS A 624 28.01 6.92 19.04
C HIS A 624 28.77 5.60 19.24
N ARG A 625 29.57 5.15 18.26
CA ARG A 625 30.31 3.88 18.32
C ARG A 625 31.16 3.73 19.59
N ALA A 626 31.82 4.80 20.03
CA ALA A 626 32.65 4.77 21.24
C ALA A 626 31.81 4.45 22.48
N GLU A 627 30.64 5.09 22.62
CA GLU A 627 29.71 4.87 23.73
C GLU A 627 29.14 3.46 23.74
N TYR A 628 28.76 2.91 22.58
CA TYR A 628 28.33 1.51 22.49
C TYR A 628 29.44 0.53 22.90
N LYS A 629 30.68 0.78 22.47
CA LYS A 629 31.82 -0.06 22.81
C LYS A 629 32.12 -0.04 24.31
N GLU A 630 32.00 1.12 24.96
CA GLU A 630 32.12 1.23 26.42
C GLU A 630 31.05 0.43 27.17
N LEU A 631 29.86 0.29 26.57
CA LEU A 631 28.77 -0.54 27.07
C LEU A 631 28.88 -2.03 26.66
N GLY A 632 29.96 -2.43 25.99
CA GLY A 632 30.17 -3.80 25.53
C GLY A 632 29.29 -4.21 24.33
N ILE A 633 28.74 -3.23 23.60
CA ILE A 633 27.85 -3.43 22.46
C ILE A 633 28.65 -3.27 21.16
N ASP A 634 28.70 -4.34 20.38
CA ASP A 634 29.26 -4.31 19.02
C ASP A 634 28.13 -4.11 18.01
N ILE A 635 28.02 -2.88 17.49
CA ILE A 635 26.96 -2.49 16.56
C ILE A 635 27.03 -3.22 15.21
N ASP A 636 28.21 -3.64 14.75
CA ASP A 636 28.37 -4.38 13.49
C ASP A 636 27.93 -5.85 13.65
N ARG A 637 27.97 -6.38 14.88
CA ARG A 637 27.42 -7.69 15.21
C ARG A 637 25.92 -7.63 15.51
N ALA A 638 25.47 -6.59 16.21
CA ALA A 638 24.08 -6.46 16.65
C ALA A 638 23.11 -6.05 15.54
N CYS A 639 23.60 -5.33 14.52
CA CYS A 639 22.78 -4.75 13.46
C CYS A 639 23.41 -4.97 12.08
N SER A 640 22.59 -5.25 11.06
CA SER A 640 23.07 -5.24 9.67
C SER A 640 22.86 -3.87 9.04
N ARG A 641 23.85 -3.41 8.27
CA ARG A 641 23.76 -2.17 7.46
C ARG A 641 22.68 -2.21 6.38
N THR A 642 22.20 -3.41 6.01
CA THR A 642 21.16 -3.60 5.00
C THR A 642 19.75 -3.53 5.59
N GLU A 643 19.61 -3.49 6.91
CA GLU A 643 18.30 -3.37 7.56
C GLU A 643 17.82 -1.91 7.52
N ASN A 644 16.51 -1.71 7.32
CA ASN A 644 15.90 -0.37 7.32
C ASN A 644 15.68 0.20 8.74
N ARG A 645 15.92 -0.60 9.78
CA ARG A 645 15.74 -0.25 11.19
C ARG A 645 16.71 -1.06 12.04
N HIS A 646 17.50 -0.38 12.86
CA HIS A 646 18.56 -0.95 13.68
C HIS A 646 18.22 -0.84 15.18
N TYR A 647 18.54 -1.89 15.94
CA TYR A 647 18.32 -2.02 17.39
C TYR A 647 19.61 -2.49 18.07
N PRO A 648 20.55 -1.58 18.41
CA PRO A 648 21.88 -1.95 18.89
C PRO A 648 21.89 -2.76 20.19
N PHE A 649 20.87 -2.61 21.04
CA PHE A 649 20.75 -3.31 22.33
C PHE A 649 20.03 -4.67 22.24
N GLY A 650 19.48 -5.03 21.07
CA GLY A 650 18.81 -6.32 20.85
C GLY A 650 17.79 -6.68 21.94
N GLY A 651 17.89 -7.89 22.48
CA GLY A 651 17.00 -8.41 23.52
C GLY A 651 16.94 -7.57 24.80
N LEU A 652 17.99 -6.81 25.14
CA LEU A 652 18.03 -6.00 26.37
C LEU A 652 16.95 -4.91 26.39
N MET A 653 16.72 -4.25 25.25
CA MET A 653 15.72 -3.17 25.13
C MET A 653 14.41 -3.64 24.49
N PHE A 654 14.28 -4.94 24.18
CA PHE A 654 13.14 -5.47 23.42
C PHE A 654 11.81 -5.21 24.12
N ASP A 655 11.71 -5.44 25.43
CA ASP A 655 10.47 -5.26 26.17
C ASP A 655 9.97 -3.80 26.06
N LEU A 656 10.88 -2.83 26.07
CA LEU A 656 10.56 -1.41 25.98
C LEU A 656 10.29 -0.94 24.54
N LEU A 657 11.16 -1.29 23.59
CA LEU A 657 11.13 -0.76 22.23
C LEU A 657 10.22 -1.57 21.31
N GLY A 658 10.19 -2.89 21.49
CA GLY A 658 9.78 -3.87 20.48
C GLY A 658 10.80 -4.00 19.35
N ASP A 659 10.53 -4.92 18.41
CA ASP A 659 11.32 -5.05 17.17
C ASP A 659 10.39 -5.01 15.95
N LEU A 660 10.51 -3.95 15.15
CA LEU A 660 9.71 -3.74 13.94
C LEU A 660 10.05 -4.75 12.81
N ARG A 661 11.26 -5.32 12.81
CA ARG A 661 11.73 -6.27 11.79
C ARG A 661 10.95 -7.58 11.91
N THR A 662 10.69 -8.01 13.14
CA THR A 662 10.14 -9.34 13.45
C THR A 662 8.68 -9.24 13.91
N ARG A 663 8.28 -8.12 14.52
CA ARG A 663 6.94 -7.86 15.08
C ARG A 663 6.48 -8.97 16.04
N THR A 664 7.42 -9.57 16.75
CA THR A 664 7.15 -10.59 17.76
C THR A 664 6.27 -10.00 18.86
N ARG A 665 5.17 -10.69 19.21
CA ARG A 665 4.17 -10.27 20.23
C ARG A 665 3.55 -8.87 20.01
N TRP A 666 3.61 -8.31 18.80
CA TRP A 666 3.21 -6.93 18.50
C TRP A 666 1.75 -6.57 18.87
N GLY A 667 0.84 -7.55 18.78
CA GLY A 667 -0.59 -7.38 19.10
C GLY A 667 -0.99 -7.83 20.50
N ALA A 668 -0.05 -8.25 21.35
CA ALA A 668 -0.37 -8.76 22.68
C ALA A 668 -0.80 -7.62 23.62
N THR A 669 -1.90 -7.82 24.37
CA THR A 669 -2.49 -6.79 25.25
C THR A 669 -1.64 -6.45 26.47
N ASN A 670 -0.70 -7.32 26.83
CA ASN A 670 0.24 -7.17 27.95
C ASN A 670 1.62 -6.67 27.48
N THR A 671 1.68 -5.89 26.41
CA THR A 671 2.92 -5.27 25.88
C THR A 671 2.69 -3.79 25.64
N SER A 672 3.75 -2.98 25.82
CA SER A 672 3.80 -1.57 25.41
C SER A 672 5.17 -1.30 24.80
N TYR A 673 5.18 -1.25 23.47
CA TYR A 673 6.38 -1.05 22.66
C TYR A 673 6.40 0.38 22.15
N VAL A 674 7.48 1.12 22.40
CA VAL A 674 7.62 2.50 21.92
C VAL A 674 7.47 2.59 20.41
N GLU A 675 8.01 1.61 19.65
CA GLU A 675 7.86 1.57 18.18
C GLU A 675 6.41 1.46 17.70
N ARG A 676 5.54 0.80 18.49
CA ARG A 676 4.11 0.65 18.20
C ARG A 676 3.32 1.85 18.70
N ASP A 677 3.48 2.16 19.98
CA ASP A 677 2.66 3.14 20.68
C ASP A 677 2.98 4.57 20.22
N SER A 678 4.22 4.82 19.77
CA SER A 678 4.67 6.11 19.21
C SER A 678 4.79 6.11 17.68
N ALA A 679 4.17 5.14 17.00
CA ALA A 679 4.34 4.97 15.55
C ALA A 679 3.94 6.22 14.73
N ARG A 680 2.96 7.00 15.18
CA ARG A 680 2.54 8.26 14.51
C ARG A 680 3.65 9.30 14.54
N ARG A 681 4.26 9.49 15.71
CA ARG A 681 5.42 10.38 15.88
C ARG A 681 6.60 9.90 15.04
N LEU A 682 6.99 8.64 15.19
CA LEU A 682 8.15 8.07 14.50
C LEU A 682 8.05 8.15 12.97
N ARG A 683 6.84 8.04 12.41
CA ARG A 683 6.60 8.15 10.97
C ARG A 683 6.46 9.59 10.47
N GLY A 684 6.07 10.53 11.33
CA GLY A 684 5.82 11.93 10.96
C GLY A 684 4.44 12.20 10.34
N TYR A 685 3.55 11.21 10.29
CA TYR A 685 2.19 11.34 9.77
C TYR A 685 1.20 10.44 10.53
N ASP A 686 -0.08 10.82 10.52
CA ASP A 686 -1.17 10.04 11.11
C ASP A 686 -1.94 9.29 10.01
N ASP A 687 -1.93 7.97 10.08
CA ASP A 687 -2.65 7.07 9.17
C ASP A 687 -4.11 6.83 9.57
N ARG A 688 -4.56 7.42 10.69
CA ARG A 688 -5.95 7.45 11.20
C ARG A 688 -6.70 6.13 11.02
N PRO A 689 -6.23 5.04 11.66
CA PRO A 689 -6.84 3.72 11.47
C PRO A 689 -8.28 3.71 11.99
N THR A 690 -9.23 3.34 11.12
CA THR A 690 -10.63 3.09 11.48
C THR A 690 -10.95 1.61 11.30
N LEU A 691 -11.59 1.01 12.30
CA LEU A 691 -12.08 -0.37 12.23
C LEU A 691 -13.44 -0.38 11.53
N GLU A 692 -13.55 -1.12 10.44
CA GLU A 692 -14.80 -1.33 9.71
C GLU A 692 -15.18 -2.81 9.72
N GLU A 693 -16.47 -3.08 9.90
CA GLU A 693 -17.01 -4.44 9.87
C GLU A 693 -17.47 -4.80 8.45
N VAL A 694 -16.85 -5.81 7.87
CA VAL A 694 -17.09 -6.26 6.49
C VAL A 694 -17.67 -7.67 6.51
N LYS A 695 -18.80 -7.87 5.83
CA LYS A 695 -19.37 -9.21 5.67
C LYS A 695 -18.63 -9.99 4.57
N VAL A 696 -18.10 -11.16 4.90
CA VAL A 696 -17.41 -12.10 4.01
C VAL A 696 -18.05 -13.49 4.17
N GLY A 697 -18.75 -13.98 3.14
CA GLY A 697 -19.37 -15.31 3.17
C GLY A 697 -20.35 -15.54 4.34
N GLY A 698 -21.01 -14.48 4.83
CA GLY A 698 -21.92 -14.53 5.98
C GLY A 698 -21.25 -14.35 7.35
N ARG A 699 -19.91 -14.32 7.42
CA ARG A 699 -19.15 -13.97 8.63
C ARG A 699 -18.81 -12.48 8.63
N VAL A 700 -18.78 -11.85 9.81
CA VAL A 700 -18.31 -10.46 9.96
C VAL A 700 -16.81 -10.51 10.24
N GLU A 701 -16.03 -9.95 9.32
CA GLU A 701 -14.60 -9.73 9.49
C GLU A 701 -14.36 -8.25 9.84
N ARG A 702 -13.45 -7.98 10.78
CA ARG A 702 -13.03 -6.62 11.11
C ARG A 702 -11.81 -6.26 10.29
N VAL A 703 -11.91 -5.21 9.47
CA VAL A 703 -10.84 -4.74 8.59
C VAL A 703 -10.46 -3.32 8.99
N ILE A 704 -9.18 -3.00 8.98
CA ILE A 704 -8.69 -1.64 9.28
C ILE A 704 -8.58 -0.85 7.98
N ARG A 705 -9.19 0.34 7.97
CA ARG A 705 -9.04 1.36 6.94
C ARG A 705 -8.10 2.46 7.43
N TYR A 706 -7.26 2.98 6.54
CA TYR A 706 -6.27 4.02 6.79
C TYR A 706 -6.59 5.24 5.91
N ASP A 707 -6.18 6.42 6.36
CA ASP A 707 -6.30 7.69 5.64
C ASP A 707 -4.91 8.27 5.35
N TYR A 708 -4.44 8.14 4.12
CA TYR A 708 -3.11 8.63 3.69
C TYR A 708 -3.15 9.99 3.00
N ARG A 709 -4.24 10.75 3.10
CA ARG A 709 -4.38 12.06 2.44
C ARG A 709 -3.30 13.06 2.84
N GLU A 710 -2.76 12.94 4.05
CA GLU A 710 -1.68 13.77 4.55
C GLU A 710 -0.36 13.61 3.76
N LEU A 711 -0.18 12.49 3.06
CA LEU A 711 1.01 12.19 2.27
C LEU A 711 0.90 12.63 0.80
N VAL A 712 -0.27 13.13 0.39
CA VAL A 712 -0.51 13.62 -0.98
C VAL A 712 0.53 14.67 -1.42
N PRO A 713 0.96 15.64 -0.59
CA PRO A 713 1.97 16.60 -1.01
C PRO A 713 3.32 15.96 -1.36
N LEU A 714 3.74 14.94 -0.59
CA LEU A 714 4.99 14.21 -0.84
C LEU A 714 4.97 13.50 -2.19
N LEU A 715 3.81 12.96 -2.59
CA LEU A 715 3.65 12.36 -3.89
C LEU A 715 3.62 13.43 -5.00
N ARG A 716 2.79 14.47 -4.84
CA ARG A 716 2.57 15.49 -5.88
C ARG A 716 3.80 16.35 -6.17
N HIS A 717 4.64 16.56 -5.16
CA HIS A 717 5.87 17.35 -5.24
C HIS A 717 7.12 16.49 -4.98
N ARG A 718 7.07 15.18 -5.29
CA ARG A 718 8.17 14.22 -5.05
C ARG A 718 9.53 14.67 -5.58
N TYR A 719 9.54 15.45 -6.67
CA TYR A 719 10.76 15.96 -7.31
C TYR A 719 11.14 17.40 -6.93
N ASP A 720 10.40 18.01 -6.01
CA ASP A 720 10.64 19.35 -5.48
C ASP A 720 10.73 19.28 -3.94
N PRO A 721 11.89 18.86 -3.39
CA PRO A 721 12.06 18.67 -1.95
C PRO A 721 12.00 19.98 -1.15
N GLN A 722 12.13 21.13 -1.82
CA GLN A 722 12.06 22.46 -1.20
C GLN A 722 10.62 23.02 -1.18
N ASN A 723 9.66 22.31 -1.76
CA ASN A 723 8.27 22.71 -1.73
C ASN A 723 7.76 22.85 -0.28
N ALA A 724 7.07 23.96 0.02
CA ALA A 724 6.60 24.25 1.38
C ALA A 724 5.72 23.13 1.96
N GLU A 725 4.85 22.50 1.15
CA GLU A 725 3.99 21.42 1.62
C GLU A 725 4.76 20.09 1.83
N VAL A 726 5.84 19.87 1.08
CA VAL A 726 6.75 18.72 1.29
C VAL A 726 7.54 18.90 2.57
N ARG A 727 8.15 20.08 2.75
CA ARG A 727 8.89 20.45 3.96
C ARG A 727 8.00 20.35 5.19
N LYS A 728 6.74 20.77 5.11
CA LYS A 728 5.75 20.64 6.20
C LYS A 728 5.52 19.19 6.66
N VAL A 729 5.75 18.19 5.82
CA VAL A 729 5.66 16.78 6.20
C VAL A 729 7.02 16.25 6.65
N LEU A 730 8.10 16.52 5.90
CA LEU A 730 9.44 15.97 6.18
C LEU A 730 10.15 16.60 7.39
N ASP A 731 9.88 17.87 7.68
CA ASP A 731 10.49 18.63 8.79
C ASP A 731 9.78 18.39 10.12
N ARG A 732 8.72 17.57 10.13
CA ARG A 732 8.04 17.23 11.36
C ARG A 732 9.00 16.50 12.27
N PRO A 733 9.02 16.87 13.56
CA PRO A 733 9.84 16.16 14.52
C PRO A 733 9.32 14.72 14.63
N ARG A 734 10.24 13.76 14.44
CA ARG A 734 9.96 12.32 14.39
C ARG A 734 10.60 11.54 15.53
N ASP A 735 11.60 12.14 16.17
CA ASP A 735 12.37 11.47 17.21
C ASP A 735 11.58 11.37 18.52
N ILE A 736 11.92 10.35 19.30
CA ILE A 736 11.39 10.08 20.64
C ILE A 736 12.55 10.11 21.63
N ARG A 737 12.37 10.75 22.78
CA ARG A 737 13.30 10.67 23.90
C ARG A 737 12.70 9.90 25.07
N MET A 738 13.37 8.81 25.43
CA MET A 738 13.00 7.97 26.57
C MET A 738 13.59 8.47 27.88
N SER A 739 12.99 8.08 29.00
CA SER A 739 13.50 8.35 30.35
C SER A 739 14.58 7.38 30.81
N VAL A 740 14.68 6.23 30.14
CA VAL A 740 15.69 5.19 30.42
C VAL A 740 17.09 5.72 30.19
N ASP A 741 18.01 5.38 31.07
CA ASP A 741 19.45 5.60 30.88
C ASP A 741 20.07 4.30 30.36
N ALA A 742 20.56 4.30 29.12
CA ALA A 742 21.05 3.08 28.49
C ALA A 742 22.24 2.47 29.25
N ARG A 743 23.10 3.32 29.83
CA ARG A 743 24.26 2.89 30.62
C ARG A 743 23.80 2.22 31.91
N PHE A 744 22.75 2.77 32.52
CA PHE A 744 22.17 2.20 33.72
C PHE A 744 21.41 0.91 33.44
N GLU A 745 20.65 0.82 32.35
CA GLU A 745 19.95 -0.40 31.92
C GLU A 745 20.93 -1.57 31.76
N VAL A 746 22.03 -1.36 31.01
CA VAL A 746 23.10 -2.35 30.83
C VAL A 746 23.65 -2.78 32.18
N ARG A 747 23.94 -1.82 33.07
CA ARG A 747 24.51 -2.14 34.38
C ARG A 747 23.55 -2.88 35.30
N VAL A 748 22.27 -2.50 35.32
CA VAL A 748 21.22 -3.19 36.09
C VAL A 748 21.05 -4.62 35.58
N ALA A 749 21.14 -4.82 34.25
CA ALA A 749 21.06 -6.15 33.66
C ALA A 749 22.24 -7.04 34.05
N GLU A 750 23.46 -6.52 34.04
CA GLU A 750 24.63 -7.25 34.55
C GLU A 750 24.49 -7.66 36.02
N ILE A 751 24.06 -6.73 36.87
CA ILE A 751 23.87 -6.97 38.31
C ILE A 751 22.81 -8.05 38.52
N LEU A 752 21.65 -7.93 37.86
CA LEU A 752 20.58 -8.91 37.97
C LEU A 752 21.01 -10.28 37.46
N LYS A 753 21.68 -10.35 36.30
CA LYS A 753 22.19 -11.61 35.73
C LYS A 753 23.17 -12.29 36.68
N ASN A 754 24.09 -11.54 37.29
CA ASN A 754 25.05 -12.08 38.25
C ASN A 754 24.33 -12.61 39.50
N GLN A 755 23.34 -11.86 40.01
CA GLN A 755 22.56 -12.27 41.16
C GLN A 755 21.73 -13.54 40.88
N LEU A 756 21.11 -13.63 39.71
CA LEU A 756 20.38 -14.81 39.26
C LEU A 756 21.29 -16.03 39.22
N ARG A 757 22.49 -15.90 38.62
CA ARG A 757 23.50 -16.98 38.61
C ARG A 757 23.92 -17.40 40.01
N GLN A 758 24.16 -16.46 40.93
CA GLN A 758 24.52 -16.78 42.31
C GLN A 758 23.38 -17.49 43.07
N ALA A 759 22.13 -17.15 42.75
CA ALA A 759 20.95 -17.80 43.31
C ALA A 759 20.58 -19.13 42.64
N GLY A 760 21.33 -19.56 41.60
CA GLY A 760 21.00 -20.75 40.80
C GLY A 760 19.69 -20.60 40.01
N GLN A 761 19.31 -19.37 39.68
CA GLN A 761 18.09 -19.03 38.92
C GLN A 761 18.44 -18.38 37.59
N ASP A 762 17.49 -18.35 36.67
CA ASP A 762 17.62 -17.71 35.35
C ASP A 762 16.50 -16.69 35.06
N LYS A 763 15.51 -16.58 35.95
CA LYS A 763 14.32 -15.72 35.81
C LYS A 763 14.25 -14.66 36.90
N GLY A 764 14.08 -13.41 36.48
CA GLY A 764 13.94 -12.30 37.41
C GLY A 764 13.71 -10.98 36.70
N ALA A 765 13.51 -9.93 37.49
CA ALA A 765 13.31 -8.59 36.99
C ALA A 765 13.84 -7.53 37.95
N ALA A 766 14.25 -6.40 37.40
CA ALA A 766 14.65 -5.23 38.17
C ALA A 766 14.06 -3.98 37.52
N VAL A 767 13.42 -3.14 38.33
CA VAL A 767 12.85 -1.85 37.91
C VAL A 767 13.43 -0.77 38.78
N VAL A 768 13.86 0.34 38.16
CA VAL A 768 14.34 1.53 38.85
C VAL A 768 13.69 2.76 38.26
N MET A 769 13.19 3.65 39.12
CA MET A 769 12.53 4.88 38.72
C MET A 769 12.88 6.08 39.61
N ASP A 770 12.78 7.28 39.06
CA ASP A 770 12.82 8.52 39.81
C ASP A 770 11.48 8.73 40.53
N PRO A 771 11.46 8.82 41.89
CA PRO A 771 10.22 8.97 42.63
C PRO A 771 9.47 10.28 42.39
N ALA A 772 10.19 11.36 42.08
CA ALA A 772 9.62 12.69 41.95
C ALA A 772 8.98 12.88 40.57
N THR A 773 9.64 12.41 39.51
CA THR A 773 9.16 12.56 38.13
C THR A 773 8.39 11.34 37.64
N GLY A 774 8.60 10.17 38.26
CA GLY A 774 8.17 8.89 37.74
C GLY A 774 9.01 8.36 36.59
N ASP A 775 10.12 9.01 36.23
CA ASP A 775 10.98 8.54 35.13
C ASP A 775 11.44 7.10 35.36
N LEU A 776 11.11 6.22 34.42
CA LEU A 776 11.67 4.88 34.41
C LEU A 776 13.12 4.96 33.94
N LEU A 777 14.05 4.70 34.87
CA LEU A 777 15.48 4.78 34.59
C LEU A 777 16.03 3.45 34.07
N ALA A 778 15.46 2.33 34.54
CA ALA A 778 15.77 0.99 34.05
C ALA A 778 14.60 0.00 34.25
N ALA A 779 14.42 -0.95 33.34
CA ALA A 779 13.44 -2.05 33.44
C ALA A 779 13.92 -3.32 32.73
N VAL A 780 14.64 -4.15 33.48
CA VAL A 780 15.24 -5.38 32.97
C VAL A 780 14.38 -6.60 33.29
N SER A 781 14.18 -7.47 32.30
CA SER A 781 13.60 -8.81 32.44
C SER A 781 14.62 -9.88 32.05
N TYR A 782 14.77 -10.95 32.83
CA TYR A 782 15.51 -12.15 32.43
C TYR A 782 14.60 -13.40 32.43
N PRO A 783 14.80 -14.35 31.50
CA PRO A 783 15.80 -14.33 30.42
C PRO A 783 15.48 -13.29 29.33
N LEU A 784 16.53 -12.78 28.66
CA LEU A 784 16.39 -11.87 27.53
C LEU A 784 15.89 -12.63 26.29
N PRO A 785 15.10 -11.98 25.42
CA PRO A 785 14.80 -12.47 24.08
C PRO A 785 16.08 -12.85 23.30
N PRO A 786 16.06 -13.96 22.54
CA PRO A 786 17.19 -14.35 21.71
C PRO A 786 17.36 -13.37 20.54
N ASP A 787 18.60 -13.20 20.07
CA ASP A 787 18.92 -12.36 18.91
C ASP A 787 18.30 -12.89 17.60
N ASP A 788 18.12 -14.22 17.48
CA ASP A 788 17.34 -14.84 16.40
C ASP A 788 15.97 -15.31 16.93
N PRO A 789 14.86 -14.65 16.55
CA PRO A 789 13.52 -15.01 17.01
C PRO A 789 12.99 -16.30 16.39
N ARG A 790 13.69 -16.93 15.43
CA ARG A 790 13.38 -18.27 14.90
C ARG A 790 13.97 -19.40 15.75
N ALA A 791 14.81 -19.09 16.73
CA ALA A 791 15.26 -20.07 17.71
C ALA A 791 14.05 -20.58 18.52
N THR A 792 13.95 -21.90 18.69
CA THR A 792 12.83 -22.61 19.31
C THR A 792 12.50 -22.03 20.69
N GLU A 793 11.20 -21.86 20.97
CA GLU A 793 10.71 -21.43 22.30
C GLU A 793 11.28 -22.36 23.38
N GLN A 794 12.27 -21.90 24.13
CA GLN A 794 12.68 -22.54 25.37
C GLN A 794 11.55 -22.38 26.41
N GLU A 795 11.38 -23.38 27.28
CA GLU A 795 10.40 -23.39 28.39
C GLU A 795 10.47 -22.16 29.32
N SER A 796 11.49 -21.31 29.20
CA SER A 796 11.78 -20.16 30.05
C SER A 796 10.99 -18.88 29.71
N ASN A 797 10.25 -18.85 28.61
CA ASN A 797 9.42 -17.71 28.14
C ASN A 797 10.17 -16.35 28.15
N PRO A 798 11.11 -16.16 27.22
CA PRO A 798 11.98 -14.98 27.19
C PRO A 798 11.30 -13.70 26.68
N TYR A 799 10.10 -13.79 26.11
CA TYR A 799 9.33 -12.64 25.63
C TYR A 799 8.31 -12.12 26.66
N LEU A 800 8.33 -12.65 27.88
CA LEU A 800 7.54 -12.12 28.98
C LEU A 800 8.27 -10.91 29.59
N ASP A 801 7.63 -9.75 29.49
CA ASP A 801 8.03 -8.54 30.19
C ASP A 801 7.71 -8.65 31.68
N ARG A 802 8.65 -9.27 32.41
CA ARG A 802 8.56 -9.53 33.84
C ARG A 802 8.59 -8.24 34.64
N ALA A 803 9.34 -7.25 34.17
CA ALA A 803 9.52 -5.97 34.84
C ALA A 803 8.20 -5.18 34.97
N ARG A 804 7.44 -5.06 33.88
CA ARG A 804 6.27 -4.16 33.81
C ARG A 804 4.94 -4.88 33.93
N TYR A 805 4.82 -6.05 33.29
CA TYR A 805 3.53 -6.74 33.11
C TYR A 805 3.48 -8.13 33.75
N GLY A 806 4.61 -8.70 34.16
CA GLY A 806 4.64 -9.94 34.94
C GLY A 806 3.94 -9.74 36.29
N LEU A 807 2.98 -10.61 36.61
CA LEU A 807 2.20 -10.55 37.84
C LEU A 807 2.64 -11.65 38.79
N TYR A 808 3.00 -11.26 40.01
CA TYR A 808 3.60 -12.14 41.00
C TYR A 808 3.05 -11.82 42.39
N PRO A 809 2.96 -12.82 43.29
CA PRO A 809 2.70 -12.56 44.69
C PRO A 809 3.83 -11.67 45.27
N PRO A 810 3.52 -10.49 45.84
CA PRO A 810 4.54 -9.58 46.39
C PRO A 810 5.08 -10.01 47.76
N GLY A 811 4.37 -10.92 48.45
CA GLY A 811 4.72 -11.37 49.80
C GLY A 811 4.91 -10.20 50.75
N SER A 812 5.88 -10.32 51.67
CA SER A 812 6.09 -9.33 52.73
C SER A 812 6.42 -7.90 52.26
N THR A 813 6.71 -7.65 50.97
CA THR A 813 6.83 -6.26 50.47
C THR A 813 5.48 -5.53 50.48
N PHE A 814 4.36 -6.25 50.35
CA PHE A 814 3.01 -5.69 50.41
C PHE A 814 2.61 -5.19 51.80
N LYS A 815 3.33 -5.58 52.86
CA LYS A 815 3.15 -5.00 54.20
C LYS A 815 3.31 -3.48 54.22
N VAL A 816 4.11 -2.94 53.30
CA VAL A 816 4.23 -1.49 53.09
C VAL A 816 2.89 -0.90 52.63
N VAL A 817 2.17 -1.58 51.72
CA VAL A 817 0.83 -1.19 51.27
C VAL A 817 -0.20 -1.29 52.39
N THR A 818 -0.16 -2.36 53.18
CA THR A 818 -1.04 -2.52 54.35
C THR A 818 -0.77 -1.44 55.41
N ALA A 819 0.50 -1.09 55.64
CA ALA A 819 0.89 0.02 56.50
C ALA A 819 0.38 1.36 55.94
N MET A 820 0.50 1.61 54.63
CA MET A 820 -0.10 2.79 53.99
C MET A 820 -1.62 2.83 54.21
N ALA A 821 -2.32 1.70 54.05
CA ALA A 821 -3.77 1.64 54.26
C ALA A 821 -4.15 1.93 55.72
N ALA A 822 -3.39 1.40 56.68
CA ALA A 822 -3.57 1.70 58.11
C ALA A 822 -3.33 3.17 58.41
N LEU A 823 -2.17 3.70 58.00
CA LEU A 823 -1.80 5.09 58.22
C LEU A 823 -2.76 6.05 57.53
N ARG A 824 -3.32 5.70 56.36
CA ARG A 824 -4.31 6.52 55.67
C ARG A 824 -5.64 6.55 56.42
N LYS A 825 -6.03 5.43 57.04
CA LYS A 825 -7.26 5.32 57.83
C LYS A 825 -7.16 6.09 59.14
N ASP A 826 -6.08 5.86 59.88
CA ASP A 826 -5.83 6.47 61.18
C ASP A 826 -4.33 6.41 61.53
N ALA A 827 -3.74 7.57 61.81
CA ALA A 827 -2.33 7.69 62.20
C ALA A 827 -2.04 6.99 63.55
N GLY A 828 -3.03 6.89 64.44
CA GLY A 828 -2.90 6.19 65.72
C GLY A 828 -2.62 4.69 65.59
N LEU A 829 -2.95 4.09 64.44
CA LEU A 829 -2.65 2.68 64.17
C LEU A 829 -1.15 2.38 64.08
N THR A 830 -0.30 3.40 64.01
CA THR A 830 1.17 3.25 64.13
C THR A 830 1.56 2.60 65.45
N HIS A 831 0.89 2.98 66.54
CA HIS A 831 1.17 2.54 67.92
C HIS A 831 0.30 1.37 68.36
N ARG A 832 -0.55 0.87 67.46
CA ARG A 832 -1.43 -0.28 67.74
C ARG A 832 -0.58 -1.53 67.86
N THR A 833 -0.76 -2.27 68.96
CA THR A 833 -0.01 -3.49 69.25
C THR A 833 -0.83 -4.75 69.06
N TYR A 834 -0.18 -5.81 68.62
CA TYR A 834 -0.76 -7.15 68.50
C TYR A 834 0.20 -8.24 68.96
N GLU A 835 -0.34 -9.37 69.38
CA GLU A 835 0.43 -10.52 69.85
C GLU A 835 0.91 -11.41 68.70
N CYS A 836 2.20 -11.73 68.72
CA CYS A 836 2.83 -12.78 67.93
C CYS A 836 3.36 -13.84 68.89
N ILE A 837 2.77 -15.03 68.83
CA ILE A 837 2.92 -16.09 69.83
C ILE A 837 3.58 -17.34 69.24
N ARG A 838 3.95 -18.27 70.12
CA ARG A 838 4.29 -19.64 69.71
C ARG A 838 3.00 -20.39 69.41
N LEU A 839 2.92 -20.98 68.22
CA LEU A 839 1.81 -21.84 67.81
C LEU A 839 2.01 -23.28 68.31
N PRO A 840 0.93 -24.08 68.42
CA PRO A 840 1.01 -25.48 68.86
C PRO A 840 1.91 -26.38 68.01
N ASP A 841 2.14 -26.02 66.76
CA ASP A 841 3.05 -26.73 65.83
C ASP A 841 4.51 -26.27 65.96
N GLY A 842 4.84 -25.48 66.99
CA GLY A 842 6.18 -24.97 67.25
C GLY A 842 6.57 -23.75 66.41
N ARG A 843 5.77 -23.35 65.41
CA ARG A 843 6.02 -22.17 64.57
C ARG A 843 5.68 -20.87 65.30
N VAL A 844 6.24 -19.77 64.83
CA VAL A 844 5.87 -18.41 65.28
C VAL A 844 4.68 -17.92 64.46
N GLY A 845 3.72 -17.22 65.08
CA GLY A 845 2.57 -16.70 64.37
C GLY A 845 1.40 -16.27 65.26
N THR A 846 0.17 -16.40 64.74
CA THR A 846 -1.07 -16.11 65.49
C THR A 846 -2.25 -16.92 64.96
N VAL A 847 -3.28 -17.10 65.79
CA VAL A 847 -4.56 -17.69 65.39
C VAL A 847 -5.61 -16.58 65.32
N MET A 848 -6.14 -16.35 64.12
CA MET A 848 -7.15 -15.31 63.91
C MET A 848 -8.52 -15.78 64.39
N LYS A 849 -9.29 -14.88 65.02
CA LYS A 849 -10.63 -15.19 65.51
C LYS A 849 -11.54 -15.63 64.35
N GLY A 850 -12.14 -16.82 64.47
CA GLY A 850 -13.02 -17.38 63.43
C GLY A 850 -12.30 -18.10 62.28
N THR A 851 -11.00 -18.40 62.42
CA THR A 851 -10.24 -19.19 61.43
C THR A 851 -9.72 -20.50 62.05
N THR A 852 -9.72 -21.57 61.26
CA THR A 852 -9.20 -22.89 61.68
C THR A 852 -7.72 -23.10 61.34
N ARG A 853 -7.15 -22.27 60.46
CA ARG A 853 -5.75 -22.33 60.04
C ARG A 853 -4.96 -21.15 60.64
N PRO A 854 -3.85 -21.39 61.35
CA PRO A 854 -3.04 -20.31 61.91
C PRO A 854 -2.32 -19.53 60.80
N ILE A 855 -2.06 -18.25 61.06
CA ILE A 855 -1.13 -17.44 60.29
C ILE A 855 0.26 -17.66 60.87
N ARG A 856 1.21 -18.07 60.02
CA ARG A 856 2.59 -18.35 60.41
C ARG A 856 3.50 -17.23 59.94
N ASP A 857 4.47 -16.90 60.79
CA ASP A 857 5.63 -16.08 60.47
C ASP A 857 6.69 -16.89 59.70
N ASP A 858 7.82 -16.26 59.36
CA ASP A 858 8.86 -16.87 58.52
C ASP A 858 9.35 -18.19 59.15
N VAL A 859 9.81 -19.13 58.31
CA VAL A 859 10.34 -20.41 58.78
C VAL A 859 11.59 -20.21 59.64
N GLN A 860 12.33 -19.11 59.41
CA GLN A 860 13.53 -18.76 60.15
C GLN A 860 13.26 -18.15 61.54
N ASP A 861 12.01 -17.76 61.83
CA ASP A 861 11.65 -17.17 63.12
C ASP A 861 11.57 -18.25 64.20
N SER A 862 12.61 -18.33 65.02
CA SER A 862 12.77 -19.36 66.04
C SER A 862 12.17 -18.99 67.39
N ALA A 863 11.85 -17.71 67.64
CA ALA A 863 11.22 -17.20 68.86
C ALA A 863 10.08 -16.23 68.53
N PRO A 864 8.97 -16.22 69.30
CA PRO A 864 7.87 -15.30 69.07
C PRO A 864 8.31 -13.84 69.15
N HIS A 865 7.73 -12.99 68.30
CA HIS A 865 8.04 -11.56 68.31
C HIS A 865 7.42 -10.81 69.51
N GLY A 866 6.49 -11.44 70.24
CA GLY A 866 5.82 -10.88 71.41
C GLY A 866 4.75 -9.87 71.03
N THR A 867 4.56 -8.86 71.88
CA THR A 867 3.71 -7.70 71.59
C THR A 867 4.41 -6.78 70.59
N VAL A 868 3.85 -6.64 69.38
CA VAL A 868 4.46 -5.97 68.23
C VAL A 868 3.61 -4.78 67.80
N ASP A 869 4.23 -3.61 67.59
CA ASP A 869 3.64 -2.43 66.95
C ASP A 869 4.01 -2.35 65.45
N MET A 870 3.59 -1.29 64.75
CA MET A 870 3.84 -1.18 63.31
C MET A 870 5.34 -1.10 62.97
N GLU A 871 6.12 -0.34 63.75
CA GLU A 871 7.56 -0.17 63.56
C GLU A 871 8.25 -1.54 63.67
N ARG A 872 8.08 -2.22 64.81
CA ARG A 872 8.67 -3.54 65.03
C ARG A 872 8.16 -4.54 64.01
N GLY A 873 6.87 -4.50 63.68
CA GLY A 873 6.22 -5.40 62.72
C GLY A 873 6.78 -5.29 61.30
N ILE A 874 7.15 -4.08 60.86
CA ILE A 874 7.84 -3.87 59.57
C ILE A 874 9.28 -4.37 59.64
N VAL A 875 10.01 -4.03 60.72
CA VAL A 875 11.44 -4.35 60.89
C VAL A 875 11.71 -5.85 60.95
N VAL A 876 10.94 -6.59 61.75
CA VAL A 876 11.03 -8.06 61.84
C VAL A 876 10.16 -8.78 60.81
N SER A 877 9.40 -8.02 60.01
CA SER A 877 8.53 -8.57 58.98
C SER A 877 7.49 -9.56 59.52
N CYS A 878 6.76 -9.21 60.59
CA CYS A 878 5.80 -10.10 61.25
C CYS A 878 4.45 -10.23 60.48
N ASN A 879 4.21 -11.37 59.82
CA ASN A 879 2.93 -11.79 59.23
C ASN A 879 1.78 -11.74 60.24
N ALA A 880 2.01 -12.21 61.48
CA ALA A 880 0.97 -12.24 62.51
C ALA A 880 0.44 -10.84 62.85
N PHE A 881 1.34 -9.85 62.97
CA PHE A 881 0.97 -8.45 63.17
C PHE A 881 0.13 -7.91 62.01
N PHE A 882 0.60 -8.09 60.77
CA PHE A 882 -0.08 -7.53 59.60
C PHE A 882 -1.42 -8.21 59.28
N ALA A 883 -1.57 -9.50 59.56
CA ALA A 883 -2.85 -10.20 59.45
C ALA A 883 -3.89 -9.64 60.43
N GLN A 884 -3.48 -9.36 61.67
CA GLN A 884 -4.32 -8.77 62.71
C GLN A 884 -4.67 -7.31 62.40
N LEU A 885 -3.67 -6.48 62.11
CA LEU A 885 -3.86 -5.08 61.70
C LEU A 885 -4.82 -4.96 60.52
N GLY A 886 -4.58 -5.75 59.47
CA GLY A 886 -5.39 -5.76 58.26
C GLY A 886 -6.84 -6.17 58.49
N THR A 887 -7.07 -7.18 59.33
CA THR A 887 -8.39 -7.76 59.56
C THR A 887 -9.21 -6.99 60.59
N TYR A 888 -8.60 -6.57 61.70
CA TYR A 888 -9.32 -5.97 62.82
C TYR A 888 -9.46 -4.46 62.70
N ASP A 889 -8.41 -3.76 62.25
CA ASP A 889 -8.39 -2.30 62.28
C ASP A 889 -8.42 -1.66 60.89
N VAL A 890 -7.82 -2.24 59.84
CA VAL A 890 -7.83 -1.64 58.49
C VAL A 890 -9.12 -1.96 57.72
N GLY A 891 -9.43 -3.25 57.57
CA GLY A 891 -10.59 -3.77 56.83
C GLY A 891 -10.38 -3.85 55.31
N ALA A 892 -11.20 -4.66 54.65
CA ALA A 892 -11.09 -4.95 53.22
C ALA A 892 -11.29 -3.71 52.32
N GLU A 893 -12.23 -2.82 52.66
CA GLU A 893 -12.51 -1.60 51.88
C GLU A 893 -11.28 -0.69 51.81
N THR A 894 -10.69 -0.35 52.96
CA THR A 894 -9.52 0.53 53.04
C THR A 894 -8.30 -0.08 52.36
N LEU A 895 -8.05 -1.38 52.56
CA LEU A 895 -6.93 -2.07 51.95
C LEU A 895 -7.08 -2.14 50.43
N TRP A 896 -8.26 -2.51 49.94
CA TRP A 896 -8.57 -2.51 48.51
C TRP A 896 -8.45 -1.12 47.89
N ALA A 897 -9.04 -0.09 48.51
CA ALA A 897 -9.00 1.27 48.00
C ALA A 897 -7.55 1.78 47.90
N THR A 898 -6.72 1.51 48.90
CA THR A 898 -5.31 1.92 48.91
C THR A 898 -4.49 1.15 47.87
N ALA A 899 -4.68 -0.18 47.78
CA ALA A 899 -4.02 -0.98 46.76
C ALA A 899 -4.45 -0.58 45.34
N ASN A 900 -5.71 -0.20 45.14
CA ASN A 900 -6.25 0.24 43.86
C ASN A 900 -5.63 1.59 43.43
N LEU A 901 -5.40 2.54 44.35
CA LEU A 901 -4.59 3.74 44.02
C LEU A 901 -3.21 3.35 43.51
N LEU A 902 -2.59 2.35 44.15
CA LEU A 902 -1.28 1.82 43.76
C LEU A 902 -1.30 0.97 42.48
N GLY A 903 -2.49 0.72 41.92
CA GLY A 903 -2.72 -0.12 40.76
C GLY A 903 -2.53 -1.62 41.01
N ILE A 904 -2.54 -2.07 42.27
CA ILE A 904 -2.29 -3.46 42.65
C ILE A 904 -3.62 -4.21 42.80
N ALA A 905 -3.72 -5.38 42.17
CA ALA A 905 -4.86 -6.27 42.33
C ALA A 905 -4.70 -7.10 43.60
N VAL A 906 -5.74 -7.10 44.45
CA VAL A 906 -5.73 -7.78 45.76
C VAL A 906 -6.70 -8.95 45.83
N ALA A 907 -7.56 -9.09 44.83
CA ALA A 907 -8.53 -10.17 44.68
C ALA A 907 -8.90 -10.38 43.20
N SER A 908 -9.53 -11.50 42.88
CA SER A 908 -10.11 -11.77 41.55
C SER A 908 -11.56 -12.27 41.68
N PRO A 909 -12.59 -11.50 41.21
CA PRO A 909 -12.51 -10.12 40.71
C PRO A 909 -11.98 -9.13 41.75
N ASN A 910 -11.32 -8.05 41.32
CA ASN A 910 -10.64 -7.09 42.21
C ASN A 910 -11.61 -6.16 42.95
N THR A 911 -12.31 -6.68 43.96
CA THR A 911 -13.29 -5.95 44.79
C THR A 911 -13.03 -6.17 46.28
N ALA A 912 -13.44 -5.21 47.11
CA ALA A 912 -13.33 -5.33 48.56
C ALA A 912 -14.13 -6.53 49.13
N ALA A 913 -15.31 -6.82 48.56
CA ALA A 913 -16.13 -7.97 48.95
C ALA A 913 -15.42 -9.31 48.70
N GLN A 914 -14.71 -9.44 47.58
CA GLN A 914 -13.92 -10.62 47.28
C GLN A 914 -12.66 -10.68 48.16
N LEU A 915 -11.97 -9.56 48.35
CA LEU A 915 -10.81 -9.46 49.24
C LEU A 915 -11.14 -9.90 50.67
N LYS A 916 -12.33 -9.58 51.19
CA LYS A 916 -12.77 -9.93 52.55
C LYS A 916 -12.62 -11.44 52.85
N LYS A 917 -12.76 -12.31 51.83
CA LYS A 917 -12.66 -13.77 51.98
C LYS A 917 -11.25 -14.26 52.29
N SER A 918 -10.22 -13.50 51.93
CA SER A 918 -8.80 -13.84 52.15
C SER A 918 -8.05 -12.70 52.85
N LEU A 919 -8.76 -11.79 53.53
CA LEU A 919 -8.20 -10.56 54.07
C LEU A 919 -6.98 -10.78 54.97
N PRO A 920 -6.96 -11.76 55.90
CA PRO A 920 -5.78 -12.02 56.72
C PRO A 920 -4.53 -12.30 55.88
N GLN A 921 -4.63 -13.16 54.86
CA GLN A 921 -3.53 -13.53 53.96
C GLN A 921 -3.11 -12.38 53.05
N SER A 922 -4.10 -11.70 52.46
CA SER A 922 -3.86 -10.54 51.59
C SER A 922 -3.16 -9.40 52.32
N SER A 923 -3.40 -9.24 53.64
CA SER A 923 -2.80 -8.18 54.45
C SER A 923 -1.29 -8.26 54.62
N TYR A 924 -0.68 -9.43 54.37
CA TYR A 924 0.78 -9.59 54.31
C TYR A 924 1.30 -10.00 52.92
N GLY A 925 0.49 -9.80 51.88
CA GLY A 925 0.88 -9.97 50.48
C GLY A 925 0.76 -11.38 49.91
N GLN A 926 -0.06 -12.23 50.54
CA GLN A 926 -0.39 -13.57 50.06
C GLN A 926 -1.87 -13.67 49.64
N GLY A 927 -2.38 -14.87 49.42
CA GLY A 927 -3.76 -15.07 48.97
C GLY A 927 -3.91 -14.77 47.48
N GLN A 928 -4.75 -13.79 47.13
CA GLN A 928 -5.03 -13.41 45.74
C GLN A 928 -4.29 -12.12 45.30
N VAL A 929 -3.36 -11.62 46.12
CA VAL A 929 -2.62 -10.40 45.81
C VAL A 929 -1.55 -10.70 44.76
N VAL A 930 -1.56 -9.95 43.66
CA VAL A 930 -0.52 -10.01 42.63
C VAL A 930 -0.11 -8.60 42.20
N ALA A 931 1.19 -8.40 42.01
CA ALA A 931 1.76 -7.14 41.58
C ALA A 931 2.93 -7.37 40.61
N SER A 932 3.19 -6.39 39.74
CA SER A 932 4.41 -6.37 38.94
C SER A 932 5.56 -5.66 39.66
N PRO A 933 6.82 -5.96 39.30
CA PRO A 933 7.99 -5.23 39.81
C PRO A 933 7.87 -3.72 39.61
N PHE A 934 7.30 -3.28 38.49
CA PHE A 934 7.01 -1.87 38.26
C PHE A 934 6.01 -1.29 39.27
N GLN A 935 4.92 -1.99 39.57
CA GLN A 935 3.97 -1.56 40.61
C GLN A 935 4.63 -1.50 41.99
N MET A 936 5.46 -2.48 42.32
CA MET A 936 6.18 -2.54 43.59
C MET A 936 7.28 -1.48 43.71
N ALA A 937 7.93 -1.09 42.61
CA ALA A 937 8.82 0.06 42.56
C ALA A 937 8.05 1.38 42.81
N ARG A 938 6.82 1.51 42.29
CA ARG A 938 5.94 2.66 42.58
C ARG A 938 5.53 2.74 44.05
N VAL A 939 5.34 1.60 44.73
CA VAL A 939 5.11 1.58 46.19
C VAL A 939 6.29 2.22 46.92
N ALA A 940 7.52 1.82 46.59
CA ALA A 940 8.72 2.42 47.18
C ALA A 940 8.86 3.91 46.80
N ALA A 941 8.55 4.26 45.55
CA ALA A 941 8.56 5.63 45.05
C ALA A 941 7.57 6.53 45.82
N THR A 942 6.39 6.00 46.15
CA THR A 942 5.36 6.70 46.93
C THR A 942 5.90 7.11 48.29
N VAL A 943 6.59 6.21 48.99
CA VAL A 943 7.23 6.53 50.28
C VAL A 943 8.35 7.55 50.09
N ALA A 944 9.18 7.38 49.06
CA ALA A 944 10.31 8.26 48.78
C ALA A 944 9.90 9.70 48.40
N ASN A 945 8.72 9.84 47.79
CA ASN A 945 8.13 11.09 47.29
C ASN A 945 7.05 11.65 48.24
N GLY A 946 7.23 11.48 49.54
CA GLY A 946 6.37 12.11 50.55
C GLY A 946 4.91 11.67 50.51
N GLY A 947 4.64 10.43 50.09
CA GLY A 947 3.30 9.85 50.03
C GLY A 947 2.57 10.05 48.70
N ALA A 948 3.17 10.76 47.73
CA ALA A 948 2.60 10.96 46.40
C ALA A 948 3.15 9.93 45.39
N MET A 949 2.27 9.08 44.87
CA MET A 949 2.62 7.99 43.96
C MET A 949 2.79 8.49 42.52
N PRO A 950 3.96 8.32 41.88
CA PRO A 950 4.14 8.64 40.46
C PRO A 950 3.44 7.62 39.54
N GLN A 951 3.05 8.03 38.34
CA GLN A 951 2.40 7.15 37.34
C GLN A 951 3.38 6.29 36.53
N GLY A 952 4.67 6.66 36.55
CA GLY A 952 5.72 6.06 35.75
C GLY A 952 5.74 6.59 34.32
N ARG A 953 6.85 7.18 33.90
CA ARG A 953 7.06 7.90 32.65
C ARG A 953 8.20 7.24 31.86
N TRP A 954 7.92 6.76 30.66
CA TRP A 954 8.91 6.12 29.74
C TRP A 954 9.41 7.08 28.65
N ILE A 955 8.59 8.07 28.29
CA ILE A 955 8.87 9.08 27.26
C ILE A 955 8.93 10.44 27.98
N THR A 956 9.95 11.24 27.71
CA THR A 956 10.16 12.53 28.39
C THR A 956 9.83 13.76 27.54
N ASP A 957 9.62 13.56 26.24
CA ASP A 957 9.28 14.64 25.31
C ASP A 957 7.77 14.94 25.26
N GLU A 958 7.37 15.84 24.36
CA GLU A 958 5.98 16.29 24.20
C GLU A 958 4.99 15.18 23.79
N THR A 959 5.49 14.00 23.39
CA THR A 959 4.67 12.87 22.96
C THR A 959 4.32 11.91 24.11
N ASN A 960 4.80 12.18 25.32
CA ASN A 960 4.46 11.40 26.49
C ASN A 960 2.96 11.43 26.77
N ALA A 961 2.29 10.27 26.68
CA ALA A 961 0.88 10.13 27.02
C ALA A 961 0.63 10.05 28.55
N ARG A 962 1.68 9.87 29.37
CA ARG A 962 1.58 9.72 30.83
C ARG A 962 1.91 11.02 31.55
N THR A 963 0.98 11.96 31.50
CA THR A 963 1.15 13.33 32.03
C THR A 963 0.45 13.59 33.36
N THR A 964 -0.33 12.63 33.86
CA THR A 964 -1.05 12.75 35.14
C THR A 964 -0.07 12.98 36.29
N ALA A 965 -0.38 13.98 37.14
CA ALA A 965 0.41 14.29 38.32
C ALA A 965 0.47 13.11 39.31
N PRO A 966 1.50 13.06 40.18
CA PRO A 966 1.56 12.07 41.25
C PRO A 966 0.29 12.09 42.12
N GLU A 967 -0.24 10.91 42.42
CA GLU A 967 -1.47 10.74 43.17
C GLU A 967 -1.18 10.63 44.67
N ALA A 968 -1.82 11.46 45.50
CA ALA A 968 -1.59 11.45 46.94
C ALA A 968 -2.18 10.19 47.60
N VAL A 969 -1.32 9.32 48.11
CA VAL A 969 -1.69 8.09 48.83
C VAL A 969 -1.58 8.28 50.34
N LEU A 970 -0.53 8.96 50.80
CA LEU A 970 -0.27 9.30 52.20
C LEU A 970 0.07 10.78 52.36
N GLU A 971 -0.16 11.31 53.57
CA GLU A 971 0.41 12.58 54.01
C GLU A 971 1.93 12.45 54.21
N ALA A 972 2.67 13.55 54.03
CA ALA A 972 4.12 13.55 53.98
C ALA A 972 4.79 13.09 55.29
N ASP A 973 4.22 13.45 56.44
CA ASP A 973 4.67 13.03 57.78
C ASP A 973 4.49 11.51 57.99
N ARG A 974 3.37 10.94 57.52
CA ARG A 974 3.10 9.50 57.57
C ARG A 974 4.02 8.73 56.63
N ALA A 975 4.30 9.28 55.45
CA ALA A 975 5.27 8.71 54.52
C ALA A 975 6.71 8.74 55.07
N LEU A 976 7.10 9.83 55.75
CA LEU A 976 8.39 9.92 56.45
C LEU A 976 8.52 8.88 57.56
N THR A 977 7.46 8.68 58.34
CA THR A 977 7.39 7.66 59.39
C THR A 977 7.57 6.26 58.81
N LEU A 978 6.82 5.92 57.76
CA LEU A 978 6.96 4.65 57.06
C LEU A 978 8.37 4.47 56.44
N GLY A 979 8.94 5.55 55.91
CA GLY A 979 10.31 5.58 55.40
C GLY A 979 11.35 5.28 56.49
N ARG A 980 11.15 5.75 57.73
CA ARG A 980 12.00 5.40 58.89
C ARG A 980 11.93 3.91 59.21
N PHE A 981 10.72 3.33 59.24
CA PHE A 981 10.57 1.89 59.45
C PHE A 981 11.28 1.07 58.37
N MET A 982 11.15 1.48 57.10
CA MET A 982 11.87 0.87 55.98
C MET A 982 13.40 1.07 56.07
N ARG A 983 13.88 2.17 56.67
CA ARG A 983 15.31 2.35 56.95
C ARG A 983 15.80 1.34 57.97
N GLU A 984 15.04 1.12 59.04
CA GLU A 984 15.39 0.16 60.09
C GLU A 984 15.41 -1.28 59.59
N VAL A 985 14.54 -1.64 58.64
CA VAL A 985 14.62 -2.96 57.96
C VAL A 985 16.00 -3.20 57.35
N VAL A 986 16.61 -2.17 56.76
CA VAL A 986 17.92 -2.26 56.11
C VAL A 986 19.08 -2.16 57.11
N THR A 987 18.93 -1.45 58.24
CA THR A 987 20.02 -1.30 59.22
C THR A 987 20.07 -2.40 60.27
N SER A 988 18.91 -2.88 60.74
CA SER A 988 18.81 -3.84 61.85
C SER A 988 17.90 -5.04 61.56
N GLY A 989 17.07 -4.97 60.51
CA GLY A 989 16.07 -5.99 60.18
C GLY A 989 16.48 -7.01 59.10
N THR A 990 15.48 -7.46 58.35
CA THR A 990 15.60 -8.50 57.31
C THR A 990 16.34 -8.05 56.04
N GLY A 991 16.53 -6.74 55.84
CA GLY A 991 17.14 -6.14 54.66
C GLY A 991 18.63 -5.82 54.79
N ARG A 992 19.30 -6.26 55.86
CA ARG A 992 20.71 -5.92 56.18
C ARG A 992 21.75 -6.18 55.09
N ARG A 993 21.43 -7.04 54.11
CA ARG A 993 22.31 -7.35 52.98
C ARG A 993 22.17 -6.37 51.79
N ALA A 994 21.22 -5.43 51.83
CA ALA A 994 21.13 -4.34 50.85
C ALA A 994 22.14 -3.23 51.17
N VAL A 995 23.42 -3.57 51.12
CA VAL A 995 24.52 -2.66 51.45
C VAL A 995 24.78 -1.72 50.28
N ALA A 996 24.61 -0.42 50.51
CA ALA A 996 24.87 0.63 49.54
C ALA A 996 25.81 1.69 50.11
N SER A 997 26.48 2.41 49.22
CA SER A 997 27.38 3.54 49.50
C SER A 997 26.66 4.76 50.08
N VAL A 998 25.32 4.79 49.99
CA VAL A 998 24.46 5.86 50.48
C VAL A 998 23.35 5.27 51.36
N PRO A 999 22.77 6.05 52.30
CA PRO A 999 21.69 5.55 53.14
C PRO A 999 20.51 5.04 52.30
N MET A 1000 20.03 3.83 52.55
CA MET A 1000 18.92 3.20 51.84
C MET A 1000 17.79 2.83 52.81
N ALA A 1001 16.55 2.93 52.36
CA ALA A 1001 15.38 2.38 53.03
C ALA A 1001 14.71 1.35 52.12
N GLY A 1002 14.20 0.25 52.68
CA GLY A 1002 13.59 -0.80 51.88
C GLY A 1002 12.81 -1.84 52.67
N LYS A 1003 12.26 -2.81 51.95
CA LYS A 1003 11.55 -3.96 52.50
C LYS A 1003 11.85 -5.20 51.68
N THR A 1004 12.23 -6.29 52.36
CA THR A 1004 12.32 -7.62 51.74
C THR A 1004 10.95 -8.30 51.68
N GLY A 1005 10.78 -9.16 50.69
CA GLY A 1005 9.65 -10.07 50.57
C GLY A 1005 10.07 -11.48 50.25
N THR A 1006 9.40 -12.43 50.87
CA THR A 1006 9.40 -13.84 50.50
C THR A 1006 7.95 -14.18 50.18
N ALA A 1007 7.69 -14.67 48.97
CA ALA A 1007 6.35 -14.98 48.51
C ALA A 1007 6.23 -16.46 48.15
N GLU A 1008 5.49 -17.20 48.98
CA GLU A 1008 5.30 -18.64 48.87
C GLU A 1008 4.43 -19.03 47.68
N LEU A 1009 4.79 -20.12 47.01
CA LEU A 1009 4.01 -20.77 45.96
C LEU A 1009 3.61 -22.17 46.42
N ALA A 1010 2.52 -22.72 45.86
CA ALA A 1010 2.02 -24.03 46.25
C ALA A 1010 2.98 -25.17 45.85
N ASP A 1011 3.50 -25.13 44.62
CA ASP A 1011 4.25 -26.22 44.00
C ASP A 1011 5.67 -25.81 43.55
N ALA A 1012 6.19 -24.69 44.06
CA ALA A 1012 7.49 -24.15 43.66
C ALA A 1012 8.19 -23.38 44.80
N PRO A 1013 9.52 -23.19 44.73
CA PRO A 1013 10.23 -22.35 45.69
C PRO A 1013 9.69 -20.92 45.72
N SER A 1014 9.80 -20.28 46.88
CA SER A 1014 9.28 -18.92 47.06
C SER A 1014 9.99 -17.91 46.15
N HIS A 1015 9.27 -16.89 45.70
CA HIS A 1015 9.86 -15.73 45.03
C HIS A 1015 10.54 -14.81 46.04
N ALA A 1016 11.69 -14.26 45.65
CA ALA A 1016 12.47 -13.34 46.45
C ALA A 1016 12.30 -11.91 45.94
N TRP A 1017 11.87 -11.02 46.84
CA TRP A 1017 11.58 -9.62 46.55
C TRP A 1017 12.41 -8.67 47.40
N PHE A 1018 12.72 -7.53 46.81
CA PHE A 1018 13.16 -6.34 47.53
C PHE A 1018 12.57 -5.09 46.88
N ILE A 1019 11.97 -4.21 47.67
CA ILE A 1019 11.62 -2.85 47.25
C ILE A 1019 12.34 -1.82 48.11
N GLY A 1020 12.70 -0.67 47.57
CA GLY A 1020 13.31 0.37 48.37
C GLY A 1020 13.62 1.64 47.62
N PHE A 1021 14.19 2.61 48.33
CA PHE A 1021 14.65 3.86 47.75
C PHE A 1021 15.95 4.35 48.40
N ALA A 1022 16.70 5.13 47.64
CA ALA A 1022 17.95 5.74 48.06
C ALA A 1022 18.18 7.09 47.34
N PRO A 1023 18.87 8.06 47.96
CA PRO A 1023 19.25 8.06 49.37
C PRO A 1023 18.04 8.28 50.30
N TYR A 1024 18.12 7.72 51.51
CA TYR A 1024 17.24 8.04 52.63
C TYR A 1024 17.73 9.33 53.31
N GLY A 1025 16.84 10.30 53.52
CA GLY A 1025 17.17 11.60 54.14
C GLY A 1025 17.16 12.77 53.15
N LYS A 1026 18.04 13.76 53.37
CA LYS A 1026 18.04 15.10 52.72
C LYS A 1026 18.53 15.13 51.25
N GLY A 1027 18.68 13.98 50.59
CA GLY A 1027 19.09 13.94 49.19
C GLY A 1027 18.02 14.51 48.25
N THR A 1028 18.43 15.37 47.32
CA THR A 1028 17.55 16.06 46.36
C THR A 1028 17.16 15.20 45.16
N ARG A 1029 17.99 14.21 44.79
CA ARG A 1029 17.71 13.22 43.74
C ARG A 1029 17.71 11.82 44.35
N LYS A 1030 16.60 11.10 44.16
CA LYS A 1030 16.37 9.75 44.68
C LYS A 1030 16.05 8.79 43.56
N VAL A 1031 16.27 7.52 43.81
CA VAL A 1031 15.73 6.40 43.02
C VAL A 1031 14.90 5.51 43.92
N ALA A 1032 13.79 5.02 43.40
CA ALA A 1032 13.05 3.89 43.94
C ALA A 1032 13.23 2.69 43.03
N LEU A 1033 13.31 1.51 43.62
CA LEU A 1033 13.58 0.28 42.90
C LEU A 1033 12.78 -0.89 43.43
N SER A 1034 12.63 -1.89 42.57
CA SER A 1034 12.14 -3.21 42.89
C SER A 1034 13.00 -4.26 42.22
N VAL A 1035 13.35 -5.32 42.96
CA VAL A 1035 14.08 -6.49 42.46
C VAL A 1035 13.27 -7.74 42.77
N LEU A 1036 13.09 -8.58 41.75
CA LEU A 1036 12.43 -9.88 41.81
C LEU A 1036 13.40 -10.95 41.30
N VAL A 1037 13.57 -12.00 42.10
CA VAL A 1037 14.19 -13.27 41.67
C VAL A 1037 13.14 -14.36 41.81
N GLU A 1038 12.69 -14.90 40.68
CA GLU A 1038 11.75 -16.02 40.68
C GLU A 1038 12.42 -17.23 41.34
N ASN A 1039 11.68 -17.90 42.20
CA ASN A 1039 12.13 -19.09 42.94
C ASN A 1039 13.42 -18.88 43.77
N GLY A 1040 13.77 -17.63 44.10
CA GLY A 1040 14.96 -17.26 44.86
C GLY A 1040 14.94 -17.58 46.35
N VAL A 1041 13.87 -18.21 46.84
CA VAL A 1041 13.61 -18.64 48.23
C VAL A 1041 13.48 -17.50 49.23
N TYR A 1042 14.47 -16.62 49.38
CA TYR A 1042 14.48 -15.58 50.41
C TYR A 1042 14.92 -14.21 49.88
N GLY A 1043 14.06 -13.19 50.06
CA GLY A 1043 14.29 -11.82 49.58
C GLY A 1043 15.59 -11.18 50.09
N GLY A 1044 15.96 -11.44 51.35
CA GLY A 1044 17.15 -10.87 51.96
C GLY A 1044 18.48 -11.43 51.42
N THR A 1045 18.48 -12.60 50.79
CA THR A 1045 19.69 -13.24 50.25
C THR A 1045 19.76 -13.22 48.73
N ALA A 1046 18.62 -13.26 48.05
CA ALA A 1046 18.57 -13.31 46.58
C ALA A 1046 18.22 -11.96 45.93
N ALA A 1047 17.47 -11.06 46.57
CA ALA A 1047 17.04 -9.79 45.95
C ALA A 1047 17.72 -8.55 46.58
N ALA A 1048 17.92 -8.54 47.90
CA ALA A 1048 18.51 -7.41 48.62
C ALA A 1048 19.96 -7.04 48.20
N PRO A 1049 20.89 -7.99 47.95
CA PRO A 1049 22.24 -7.63 47.51
C PRO A 1049 22.25 -6.92 46.15
N ALA A 1050 21.48 -7.41 45.18
CA ALA A 1050 21.30 -6.75 43.88
C ALA A 1050 20.76 -5.32 44.02
N ALA A 1051 19.82 -5.09 44.94
CA ALA A 1051 19.32 -3.74 45.22
C ALA A 1051 20.42 -2.77 45.70
N GLY A 1052 21.31 -3.23 46.59
CA GLY A 1052 22.46 -2.44 47.04
C GLY A 1052 23.44 -2.11 45.92
N GLU A 1053 23.74 -3.09 45.06
CA GLU A 1053 24.58 -2.89 43.88
C GLU A 1053 23.96 -1.94 42.84
N ILE A 1054 22.65 -2.02 42.62
CA ILE A 1054 21.90 -1.10 41.73
C ILE A 1054 21.99 0.33 42.25
N VAL A 1055 21.84 0.56 43.56
CA VAL A 1055 22.02 1.89 44.16
C VAL A 1055 23.45 2.38 43.97
N ASN A 1056 24.46 1.53 44.17
CA ASN A 1056 25.85 1.90 43.94
C ASN A 1056 26.13 2.26 42.47
N ALA A 1057 25.50 1.56 41.53
CA ALA A 1057 25.57 1.90 40.11
C ALA A 1057 24.90 3.25 39.83
N ALA A 1058 23.75 3.54 40.44
CA ALA A 1058 23.07 4.83 40.31
C ALA A 1058 23.92 6.00 40.85
N VAL A 1059 24.63 5.82 41.97
CA VAL A 1059 25.58 6.81 42.51
C VAL A 1059 26.73 7.04 41.52
N LYS A 1060 27.36 5.96 41.02
CA LYS A 1060 28.50 6.03 40.09
C LYS A 1060 28.14 6.74 38.78
N LEU A 1061 26.92 6.56 38.29
CA LEU A 1061 26.42 7.20 37.07
C LEU A 1061 25.85 8.61 37.33
N GLY A 1062 25.89 9.11 38.57
CA GLY A 1062 25.41 10.45 38.92
C GLY A 1062 23.88 10.61 38.87
N LEU A 1063 23.13 9.50 38.90
CA LEU A 1063 21.66 9.51 38.93
C LEU A 1063 21.13 9.95 40.29
N ILE A 1064 21.87 9.67 41.36
CA ILE A 1064 21.60 10.13 42.72
C ILE A 1064 22.86 10.70 43.35
N GLN A 1065 22.70 11.64 44.28
CA GLN A 1065 23.81 12.23 45.04
C GLN A 1065 23.90 11.58 46.42
N PRO A 1066 25.13 11.32 46.93
CA PRO A 1066 25.34 10.69 48.23
C PRO A 1066 24.93 11.53 49.43
#